data_AF-A0AA35Q5N4-F1
#
_entry.id   AF-A0AA35Q5N4-F1
#
_cell.length_a   1.000
_cell.length_b   1.000
_cell.length_c   1.000
_cell.angle_alpha   90.00
_cell.angle_beta   90.00
_cell.angle_gamma   90.00
#
_symmetry.space_group_name_H-M   'P 1'
#
loop_
_entity.id
_entity.type
_entity.pdbx_description
1 polymer ?
#
loop_
_entity_poly.entity_id
_entity_poly.type
_entity_poly.pdbx_seq_one_letter_code
_entity_poly.pdbx_strand_id
1 'polypeptide(L)'
;MDQQTLERVLGGLFLVGFNGTVLTDELRELIAGHFVGAVLLTAKNLESANQATQLVQSLQQCAHDAGHERPLLIAIDQEHGSLDSLMDDSITQFPSAMGTAATASASPGLTRQAALATATELRSVGVNWIIGPVLDVLSASRPSPLGVRAFGDDPITVLTHGVETLRGFKEAGVACCGKHFPSYGDAEFADGTEFSLPSIDTTMEELRSRAFIPFRACAQVGLDAILVGGCTLNIAGKTTDYACVDRHVVSGMLRGECQFEGVIISECMAMEALFHEVGISQGTIRAVTAGCDVVVICSSYRAQLEGIDALKIAVQDSSIPLDILLASSAKVNAMKDRCTSWEQALNPPGAGRLADLHKEHLPLSDQLYQGAISLVRDSADNLGRIRKLMSSNKEVVLLSPLIDLFPSTATRKGALHTSSALGPSQLAPGEDSFQAFGALLAKQLQVRLTHTSYSSNGLRRQHEELISRASAVIILTADAVRNAYQYGVTKHANMQCKYQKGEDGLDKPLVVIALSSPHDFLNNGDVQTYLCTYDFTPPSLRNLARLLAGSLSTTSKPPLALARRTDVSSETSPAVRHPQTTLTWLVEQYDDARDRVALGKLLRNVLTKPQYSRFLPIVSNVLGHSPQPACFVVRNSSTGVIFGAAVASAKAARPQNPVSQDNCLFVDPERRGIGIEESLRGHIARHQTLRTLQNI
;
A
#
# COMPACT_ATOMS: atom_id res chain seq x y z
N MET A 1 28.70 -28.43 18.84
CA MET A 1 28.88 -27.22 18.03
C MET A 1 29.94 -26.38 18.72
N ASP A 2 30.97 -25.91 18.01
CA ASP A 2 31.97 -25.02 18.62
C ASP A 2 31.39 -23.62 18.89
N GLN A 3 32.10 -22.85 19.71
CA GLN A 3 31.67 -21.53 20.18
C GLN A 3 31.50 -20.53 19.04
N GLN A 4 32.35 -20.59 18.02
CA GLN A 4 32.31 -19.67 16.88
C GLN A 4 31.11 -19.96 15.98
N THR A 5 30.80 -21.23 15.74
CA THR A 5 29.61 -21.66 15.00
C THR A 5 28.35 -21.23 15.73
N LEU A 6 28.32 -21.32 17.08
CA LEU A 6 27.21 -20.76 17.87
C LEU A 6 27.06 -19.26 17.63
N GLU A 7 28.14 -18.49 17.72
CA GLU A 7 28.11 -17.04 17.53
C GLU A 7 27.62 -16.64 16.13
N ARG A 8 28.02 -17.37 15.08
CA ARG A 8 27.49 -17.20 13.72
C ARG A 8 25.99 -17.44 13.63
N VAL A 9 25.50 -18.51 14.26
CA VAL A 9 24.06 -18.81 14.31
C VAL A 9 23.33 -17.67 15.00
N LEU A 10 23.79 -17.26 16.19
CA LEU A 10 23.13 -16.21 17.00
C LEU A 10 23.13 -14.85 16.28
N GLY A 11 24.30 -14.37 15.84
CA GLY A 11 24.43 -13.08 15.15
C GLY A 11 23.64 -13.02 13.84
N GLY A 12 23.53 -14.16 13.15
CA GLY A 12 22.72 -14.30 11.94
C GLY A 12 21.23 -14.01 12.13
N LEU A 13 20.72 -14.01 13.36
CA LEU A 13 19.31 -13.78 13.69
C LEU A 13 19.00 -12.34 14.13
N PHE A 14 19.93 -11.39 13.94
CA PHE A 14 19.72 -9.98 14.27
C PHE A 14 19.73 -9.09 13.04
N LEU A 15 18.75 -8.18 12.99
CA LEU A 15 18.73 -7.01 12.12
C LEU A 15 18.99 -5.76 12.96
N VAL A 16 20.12 -5.10 12.72
CA VAL A 16 20.56 -3.96 13.52
C VAL A 16 20.54 -2.66 12.73
N GLY A 17 20.25 -1.54 13.39
CA GLY A 17 20.42 -0.19 12.83
C GLY A 17 21.62 0.52 13.46
N PHE A 18 22.07 1.63 12.89
CA PHE A 18 23.17 2.42 13.47
C PHE A 18 23.05 3.90 13.07
N ASN A 19 23.83 4.78 13.68
CA ASN A 19 23.87 6.21 13.34
C ASN A 19 25.13 6.54 12.54
N GLY A 20 25.02 7.51 11.63
CA GLY A 20 26.13 7.93 10.77
C GLY A 20 26.05 7.32 9.38
N THR A 21 26.90 7.82 8.49
CA THR A 21 26.88 7.58 7.04
C THR A 21 28.09 6.76 6.57
N VAL A 22 28.88 6.24 7.51
CA VAL A 22 30.04 5.37 7.26
C VAL A 22 30.04 4.21 8.27
N LEU A 23 30.80 3.16 7.99
CA LEU A 23 31.00 2.05 8.93
C LEU A 23 31.66 2.56 10.21
N THR A 24 30.93 2.51 11.33
CA THR A 24 31.43 2.90 12.66
C THR A 24 32.15 1.74 13.34
N ASP A 25 32.94 2.04 14.37
CA ASP A 25 33.65 1.01 15.15
C ASP A 25 32.68 0.09 15.90
N GLU A 26 31.58 0.63 16.43
CA GLU A 26 30.55 -0.17 17.09
C GLU A 26 29.87 -1.15 16.13
N LEU A 27 29.52 -0.70 14.92
CA LEU A 27 28.94 -1.59 13.92
C LEU A 27 29.95 -2.62 13.41
N ARG A 28 31.23 -2.23 13.28
CA ARG A 28 32.32 -3.16 12.95
C ARG A 28 32.43 -4.26 14.00
N GLU A 29 32.33 -3.93 15.28
CA GLU A 29 32.36 -4.91 16.37
C GLU A 29 31.16 -5.87 16.31
N LEU A 30 29.95 -5.35 16.03
CA LEU A 30 28.77 -6.21 15.83
C LEU A 30 28.93 -7.17 14.64
N ILE A 31 29.42 -6.69 13.50
CA ILE A 31 29.60 -7.50 12.30
C ILE A 31 30.74 -8.50 12.49
N ALA A 32 31.92 -8.06 12.94
CA ALA A 32 33.11 -8.89 12.98
C ALA A 32 33.25 -9.72 14.27
N GLY A 33 32.83 -9.17 15.41
CA GLY A 33 32.93 -9.81 16.72
C GLY A 33 31.72 -10.67 17.07
N HIS A 34 30.52 -10.28 16.62
CA HIS A 34 29.27 -10.98 16.96
C HIS A 34 28.57 -11.62 15.75
N PHE A 35 29.18 -11.58 14.56
CA PHE A 35 28.62 -12.15 13.32
C PHE A 35 27.20 -11.67 13.00
N VAL A 36 26.87 -10.41 13.30
CA VAL A 36 25.56 -9.83 12.95
C VAL A 36 25.29 -9.99 11.45
N GLY A 37 24.16 -10.61 11.11
CA GLY A 37 23.89 -11.07 9.77
C GLY A 37 23.12 -10.09 8.87
N ALA A 38 22.53 -9.04 9.43
CA ALA A 38 21.72 -8.07 8.70
C ALA A 38 21.81 -6.66 9.28
N VAL A 39 21.78 -5.65 8.40
CA VAL A 39 21.83 -4.22 8.74
C VAL A 39 20.66 -3.49 8.08
N LEU A 40 19.95 -2.67 8.85
CA LEU A 40 18.89 -1.78 8.37
C LEU A 40 19.45 -0.38 8.13
N LEU A 41 19.37 0.07 6.88
CA LEU A 41 19.69 1.43 6.46
C LEU A 41 18.42 2.28 6.49
N THR A 42 18.52 3.48 7.07
CA THR A 42 17.44 4.48 7.06
C THR A 42 17.97 5.83 6.57
N ALA A 43 17.12 6.85 6.48
CA ALA A 43 17.51 8.17 5.97
C ALA A 43 18.70 8.80 6.71
N LYS A 44 18.98 8.41 7.96
CA LYS A 44 20.15 8.88 8.73
C LYS A 44 21.49 8.31 8.27
N ASN A 45 21.47 7.27 7.44
CA ASN A 45 22.65 6.59 6.92
C ASN A 45 22.96 6.95 5.46
N LEU A 46 22.05 7.69 4.82
CA LEU A 46 21.94 7.79 3.37
C LEU A 46 21.89 9.27 2.94
N GLU A 47 23.01 9.79 2.47
CA GLU A 47 23.14 11.17 1.99
C GLU A 47 23.04 11.27 0.46
N SER A 48 23.55 10.26 -0.24
CA SER A 48 23.49 10.15 -1.70
C SER A 48 23.65 8.70 -2.13
N ALA A 49 23.25 8.38 -3.35
CA ALA A 49 23.40 7.02 -3.89
C ALA A 49 24.88 6.58 -3.97
N ASN A 50 25.79 7.51 -4.24
CA ASN A 50 27.24 7.25 -4.25
C ASN A 50 27.78 6.88 -2.86
N GLN A 51 27.47 7.71 -1.85
CA GLN A 51 27.88 7.44 -0.47
C GLN A 51 27.24 6.15 0.05
N ALA A 52 25.97 5.89 -0.25
CA ALA A 52 25.28 4.66 0.12
C ALA A 52 25.97 3.42 -0.46
N THR A 53 26.41 3.49 -1.73
CA THR A 53 27.15 2.40 -2.38
C THR A 53 28.46 2.11 -1.65
N GLN A 54 29.22 3.14 -1.30
CA GLN A 54 30.49 3.02 -0.56
C GLN A 54 30.29 2.48 0.86
N LEU A 55 29.24 2.93 1.53
CA LEU A 55 28.85 2.43 2.84
C LEU A 55 28.55 0.93 2.76
N VAL A 56 27.66 0.51 1.86
CA VAL A 56 27.29 -0.91 1.70
C VAL A 56 28.51 -1.77 1.36
N GLN A 57 29.36 -1.31 0.44
CA GLN A 57 30.60 -2.02 0.12
C GLN A 57 31.50 -2.19 1.35
N SER A 58 31.62 -1.15 2.19
CA SER A 58 32.41 -1.21 3.44
C SER A 58 31.81 -2.20 4.44
N LEU A 59 30.48 -2.26 4.57
CA LEU A 59 29.79 -3.23 5.42
C LEU A 59 30.05 -4.67 4.93
N GLN A 60 29.90 -4.91 3.63
CA GLN A 60 30.11 -6.22 3.04
C GLN A 60 31.57 -6.67 3.13
N GLN A 61 32.53 -5.77 2.89
CA GLN A 61 33.95 -6.05 3.06
C GLN A 61 34.28 -6.43 4.51
N CYS A 62 33.72 -5.70 5.49
CA CYS A 62 33.88 -6.02 6.91
C CYS A 62 33.39 -7.43 7.25
N ALA A 63 32.23 -7.83 6.72
CA ALA A 63 31.69 -9.18 6.94
C ALA A 63 32.53 -10.26 6.24
N HIS A 64 32.97 -9.99 5.02
CA HIS A 64 33.83 -10.90 4.25
C HIS A 64 35.15 -11.17 4.99
N ASP A 65 35.84 -10.11 5.44
CA ASP A 65 37.13 -10.21 6.11
C ASP A 65 37.02 -10.85 7.50
N ALA A 66 35.87 -10.70 8.17
CA ALA A 66 35.55 -11.39 9.41
C ALA A 66 35.21 -12.89 9.22
N GLY A 67 35.15 -13.37 7.97
CA GLY A 67 34.90 -14.77 7.66
C GLY A 67 33.45 -15.19 7.82
N HIS A 68 32.51 -14.31 7.47
CA HIS A 68 31.10 -14.67 7.29
C HIS A 68 30.97 -15.69 6.15
N GLU A 69 30.05 -16.65 6.28
CA GLU A 69 29.81 -17.64 5.21
C GLU A 69 29.07 -17.03 4.02
N ARG A 70 28.19 -16.07 4.29
CA ARG A 70 27.29 -15.42 3.33
C ARG A 70 27.33 -13.91 3.54
N PRO A 71 27.09 -13.10 2.50
CA PRO A 71 26.99 -11.65 2.64
C PRO A 71 25.94 -11.22 3.68
N LEU A 72 26.07 -9.97 4.13
CA LEU A 72 25.04 -9.33 4.95
C LEU A 72 23.76 -9.15 4.14
N LEU A 73 22.62 -9.27 4.81
CA LEU A 73 21.39 -8.67 4.32
C LEU A 73 21.44 -7.17 4.60
N ILE A 74 21.33 -6.38 3.56
CA ILE A 74 21.28 -4.92 3.60
C ILE A 74 19.83 -4.53 3.35
N ALA A 75 19.15 -4.25 4.45
CA ALA A 75 17.75 -3.88 4.48
C ALA A 75 17.56 -2.37 4.29
N ILE A 76 16.51 -1.98 3.57
CA ILE A 76 16.06 -0.60 3.49
C ILE A 76 14.53 -0.54 3.51
N ASP A 77 13.99 0.55 4.04
CA ASP A 77 12.57 0.85 4.02
C ASP A 77 12.29 1.90 2.92
N GLN A 78 11.95 1.43 1.72
CA GLN A 78 11.70 2.23 0.51
C GLN A 78 10.25 1.99 0.04
N GLU A 79 9.31 2.80 0.52
CA GLU A 79 7.85 2.63 0.35
C GLU A 79 7.23 3.49 -0.77
N HIS A 80 8.04 4.29 -1.48
CA HIS A 80 7.64 5.33 -2.41
C HIS A 80 6.97 6.56 -1.76
N GLY A 81 6.63 7.56 -2.59
CA GLY A 81 6.15 8.85 -2.10
C GLY A 81 7.16 9.53 -1.17
N SER A 82 6.70 10.27 -0.17
CA SER A 82 7.58 10.95 0.79
C SER A 82 8.18 10.03 1.87
N LEU A 83 8.09 8.71 1.71
CA LEU A 83 8.43 7.72 2.74
C LEU A 83 9.75 6.99 2.46
N ASP A 84 10.39 7.32 1.35
CA ASP A 84 11.64 6.71 0.90
C ASP A 84 12.82 7.05 1.82
N SER A 85 13.63 6.02 2.13
CA SER A 85 14.86 6.19 2.92
C SER A 85 15.98 6.81 2.09
N LEU A 86 16.19 6.32 0.87
CA LEU A 86 17.20 6.83 -0.05
C LEU A 86 16.53 7.78 -1.04
N MET A 87 16.72 9.08 -0.83
CA MET A 87 16.28 10.14 -1.74
C MET A 87 17.51 10.74 -2.43
N ASP A 88 17.60 10.59 -3.75
CA ASP A 88 18.69 11.08 -4.59
C ASP A 88 18.16 11.32 -6.00
N ASP A 89 18.66 12.35 -6.70
CA ASP A 89 18.22 12.67 -8.06
C ASP A 89 18.53 11.56 -9.08
N SER A 90 19.44 10.64 -8.76
CA SER A 90 19.76 9.45 -9.57
C SER A 90 18.88 8.23 -9.28
N ILE A 91 17.92 8.35 -8.35
CA ILE A 91 16.95 7.32 -8.03
C ILE A 91 15.57 7.81 -8.43
N THR A 92 14.85 6.94 -9.14
CA THR A 92 13.55 7.26 -9.69
C THR A 92 12.49 7.28 -8.58
N GLN A 93 11.93 8.46 -8.35
CA GLN A 93 10.81 8.62 -7.44
C GLN A 93 9.53 8.02 -8.04
N PHE A 94 8.73 7.30 -7.24
CA PHE A 94 7.39 6.83 -7.63
C PHE A 94 6.33 7.34 -6.64
N PRO A 95 5.03 7.41 -7.04
CA PRO A 95 3.96 7.80 -6.15
C PRO A 95 3.84 6.83 -4.96
N SER A 96 3.33 7.32 -3.83
CA SER A 96 3.02 6.46 -2.68
C SER A 96 2.14 5.26 -3.05
N ALA A 97 2.11 4.22 -2.22
CA ALA A 97 1.34 3.01 -2.49
C ALA A 97 -0.13 3.31 -2.88
N MET A 98 -0.80 4.21 -2.17
CA MET A 98 -2.16 4.63 -2.50
C MET A 98 -2.26 5.37 -3.84
N GLY A 99 -1.32 6.26 -4.16
CA GLY A 99 -1.29 6.97 -5.45
C GLY A 99 -1.00 6.03 -6.62
N THR A 100 -0.13 5.04 -6.41
CA THR A 100 0.13 3.96 -7.35
C THR A 100 -1.13 3.10 -7.56
N ALA A 101 -1.85 2.73 -6.51
CA ALA A 101 -3.12 2.00 -6.62
C ALA A 101 -4.21 2.83 -7.34
N ALA A 102 -4.27 4.13 -7.10
CA ALA A 102 -5.21 5.02 -7.82
C ALA A 102 -4.98 4.97 -9.33
N THR A 103 -3.71 5.04 -9.75
CA THR A 103 -3.30 4.98 -11.17
C THR A 103 -3.48 3.59 -11.78
N ALA A 104 -2.98 2.57 -11.08
CA ALA A 104 -2.88 1.20 -11.57
C ALA A 104 -4.15 0.37 -11.34
N SER A 105 -5.27 1.01 -10.94
CA SER A 105 -6.54 0.33 -10.67
C SER A 105 -7.05 -0.52 -11.85
N ALA A 106 -6.89 -0.04 -13.08
CA ALA A 106 -7.23 -0.77 -14.30
C ALA A 106 -6.06 -1.57 -14.90
N SER A 107 -4.84 -1.41 -14.39
CA SER A 107 -3.64 -2.06 -14.90
C SER A 107 -2.61 -2.30 -13.78
N PRO A 108 -2.84 -3.30 -12.90
CA PRO A 108 -1.96 -3.57 -11.76
C PRO A 108 -0.51 -3.88 -12.14
N GLY A 109 -0.25 -4.27 -13.40
CA GLY A 109 1.10 -4.47 -13.92
C GLY A 109 2.00 -3.24 -13.83
N LEU A 110 1.44 -2.02 -13.78
CA LEU A 110 2.21 -0.79 -13.53
C LEU A 110 2.84 -0.79 -12.13
N THR A 111 2.17 -1.37 -11.13
CA THR A 111 2.73 -1.54 -9.78
C THR A 111 3.94 -2.47 -9.80
N ARG A 112 3.86 -3.59 -10.53
CA ARG A 112 5.01 -4.49 -10.70
C ARG A 112 6.18 -3.80 -11.38
N GLN A 113 5.93 -3.02 -12.44
CA GLN A 113 6.99 -2.31 -13.15
C GLN A 113 7.68 -1.27 -12.24
N ALA A 114 6.92 -0.52 -11.43
CA ALA A 114 7.49 0.43 -10.47
C ALA A 114 8.33 -0.27 -9.40
N ALA A 115 7.84 -1.40 -8.87
CA ALA A 115 8.56 -2.21 -7.90
C ALA A 115 9.85 -2.80 -8.48
N LEU A 116 9.81 -3.31 -9.71
CA LEU A 116 10.98 -3.81 -10.43
C LEU A 116 12.02 -2.72 -10.66
N ALA A 117 11.59 -1.54 -11.14
CA ALA A 117 12.45 -0.39 -11.36
C ALA A 117 13.18 0.01 -10.06
N THR A 118 12.41 0.16 -8.98
CA THR A 118 12.93 0.54 -7.65
C THR A 118 13.92 -0.48 -7.12
N ALA A 119 13.57 -1.76 -7.13
CA ALA A 119 14.46 -2.80 -6.63
C ALA A 119 15.73 -2.94 -7.49
N THR A 120 15.65 -2.71 -8.81
CA THR A 120 16.82 -2.75 -9.70
C THR A 120 17.79 -1.59 -9.41
N GLU A 121 17.26 -0.39 -9.15
CA GLU A 121 18.07 0.76 -8.74
C GLU A 121 18.69 0.54 -7.35
N LEU A 122 17.90 0.17 -6.35
CA LEU A 122 18.42 -0.11 -4.99
C LEU A 122 19.47 -1.22 -5.00
N ARG A 123 19.28 -2.28 -5.78
CA ARG A 123 20.28 -3.34 -5.96
C ARG A 123 21.58 -2.83 -6.57
N SER A 124 21.53 -1.78 -7.38
CA SER A 124 22.74 -1.14 -7.92
C SER A 124 23.57 -0.44 -6.84
N VAL A 125 22.95 -0.03 -5.73
CA VAL A 125 23.60 0.51 -4.52
C VAL A 125 24.05 -0.59 -3.55
N GLY A 126 23.69 -1.85 -3.82
CA GLY A 126 24.04 -3.01 -2.99
C GLY A 126 22.98 -3.40 -1.95
N VAL A 127 21.81 -2.76 -1.97
CA VAL A 127 20.65 -3.21 -1.18
C VAL A 127 20.16 -4.55 -1.72
N ASN A 128 19.89 -5.51 -0.84
CA ASN A 128 19.42 -6.84 -1.22
C ASN A 128 18.18 -7.29 -0.43
N TRP A 129 17.61 -6.43 0.42
CA TRP A 129 16.38 -6.68 1.16
C TRP A 129 15.55 -5.39 1.29
N ILE A 130 14.30 -5.39 0.82
CA ILE A 130 13.37 -4.28 1.00
C ILE A 130 12.35 -4.64 2.07
N ILE A 131 12.18 -3.76 3.06
CA ILE A 131 11.19 -3.88 4.13
C ILE A 131 9.83 -3.40 3.62
N GLY A 132 9.28 -4.12 2.65
CA GLY A 132 7.96 -3.92 2.06
C GLY A 132 7.58 -5.10 1.14
N PRO A 133 6.37 -5.09 0.55
CA PRO A 133 5.37 -4.01 0.59
C PRO A 133 4.58 -3.91 1.90
N VAL A 134 3.91 -2.78 2.08
CA VAL A 134 2.85 -2.62 3.09
C VAL A 134 1.60 -3.39 2.63
N LEU A 135 1.21 -4.38 3.43
CA LEU A 135 0.08 -5.29 3.22
C LEU A 135 -1.11 -5.00 4.14
N ASP A 136 -1.00 -3.92 4.93
CA ASP A 136 -2.06 -3.45 5.80
C ASP A 136 -3.30 -3.02 5.00
N VAL A 137 -4.49 -3.40 5.47
CA VAL A 137 -5.78 -2.98 4.88
C VAL A 137 -6.40 -1.89 5.74
N LEU A 138 -6.52 -0.67 5.23
CA LEU A 138 -7.02 0.47 6.00
C LEU A 138 -8.47 0.29 6.44
N SER A 139 -8.81 0.91 7.57
CA SER A 139 -10.19 0.99 8.03
C SER A 139 -11.05 1.80 7.07
N ALA A 140 -12.18 1.23 6.63
CA ALA A 140 -13.13 1.94 5.78
C ALA A 140 -13.98 2.96 6.58
N SER A 141 -14.05 2.82 7.90
CA SER A 141 -14.93 3.63 8.78
C SER A 141 -14.25 4.88 9.33
N ARG A 142 -12.91 4.89 9.39
CA ARG A 142 -12.12 5.98 9.97
C ARG A 142 -10.79 6.17 9.25
N PRO A 143 -10.20 7.36 9.28
CA PRO A 143 -8.84 7.55 8.79
C PRO A 143 -7.84 6.77 9.64
N SER A 144 -6.88 6.13 9.00
CA SER A 144 -5.79 5.40 9.66
C SER A 144 -4.49 6.22 9.59
N PRO A 145 -3.65 6.22 10.64
CA PRO A 145 -2.33 6.84 10.63
C PRO A 145 -1.35 6.25 9.60
N LEU A 146 -1.61 5.04 9.08
CA LEU A 146 -0.87 4.51 7.93
C LEU A 146 -1.09 5.35 6.66
N GLY A 147 -2.30 5.90 6.47
CA GLY A 147 -2.66 6.73 5.33
C GLY A 147 -2.20 6.14 4.01
N VAL A 148 -1.40 6.92 3.27
CA VAL A 148 -0.97 6.62 1.90
C VAL A 148 0.06 5.50 1.76
N ARG A 149 0.60 5.00 2.89
CA ARG A 149 1.50 3.83 2.94
C ARG A 149 0.81 2.55 2.49
N ALA A 150 -0.49 2.44 2.74
CA ALA A 150 -1.30 1.32 2.31
C ALA A 150 -1.93 1.58 0.93
N PHE A 151 -2.17 0.52 0.17
CA PHE A 151 -2.79 0.62 -1.16
C PHE A 151 -4.27 1.03 -1.12
N GLY A 152 -4.97 0.85 0.02
CA GLY A 152 -6.38 1.22 0.17
C GLY A 152 -7.06 0.53 1.36
N ASP A 153 -8.39 0.59 1.39
CA ASP A 153 -9.26 -0.03 2.41
C ASP A 153 -9.92 -1.35 1.96
N ASP A 154 -9.72 -1.73 0.69
CA ASP A 154 -10.24 -2.97 0.10
C ASP A 154 -9.17 -4.08 0.11
N PRO A 155 -9.39 -5.22 0.78
CA PRO A 155 -8.45 -6.33 0.83
C PRO A 155 -8.00 -6.83 -0.55
N ILE A 156 -8.89 -6.80 -1.54
CA ILE A 156 -8.56 -7.28 -2.89
C ILE A 156 -7.62 -6.30 -3.60
N THR A 157 -7.85 -5.00 -3.45
CA THR A 157 -6.93 -3.97 -3.94
C THR A 157 -5.54 -4.13 -3.29
N VAL A 158 -5.47 -4.28 -1.97
CA VAL A 158 -4.19 -4.46 -1.25
C VAL A 158 -3.49 -5.76 -1.64
N LEU A 159 -4.22 -6.87 -1.74
CA LEU A 159 -3.69 -8.15 -2.23
C LEU A 159 -3.12 -8.01 -3.64
N THR A 160 -3.85 -7.37 -4.55
CA THR A 160 -3.49 -7.27 -5.96
C THR A 160 -2.17 -6.50 -6.12
N HIS A 161 -2.09 -5.32 -5.51
CA HIS A 161 -0.89 -4.50 -5.60
C HIS A 161 0.27 -5.05 -4.75
N GLY A 162 -0.02 -5.70 -3.62
CA GLY A 162 0.98 -6.40 -2.81
C GLY A 162 1.67 -7.54 -3.57
N VAL A 163 0.89 -8.37 -4.27
CA VAL A 163 1.43 -9.47 -5.11
C VAL A 163 2.23 -8.93 -6.29
N GLU A 164 1.77 -7.86 -6.96
CA GLU A 164 2.51 -7.25 -8.08
C GLU A 164 3.82 -6.60 -7.60
N THR A 165 3.83 -5.96 -6.42
CA THR A 165 5.05 -5.41 -5.82
C THR A 165 6.06 -6.51 -5.50
N LEU A 166 5.60 -7.59 -4.86
CA LEU A 166 6.40 -8.78 -4.58
C LEU A 166 7.03 -9.36 -5.85
N ARG A 167 6.25 -9.49 -6.93
CA ARG A 167 6.77 -9.98 -8.22
C ARG A 167 7.87 -9.09 -8.78
N GLY A 168 7.71 -7.77 -8.70
CA GLY A 168 8.73 -6.82 -9.15
C GLY A 168 10.03 -6.92 -8.36
N PHE A 169 9.94 -6.99 -7.03
CA PHE A 169 11.13 -7.16 -6.17
C PHE A 169 11.86 -8.47 -6.43
N LYS A 170 11.12 -9.58 -6.56
CA LYS A 170 11.70 -10.89 -6.89
C LYS A 170 12.37 -10.91 -8.27
N GLU A 171 11.76 -10.28 -9.26
CA GLU A 171 12.32 -10.18 -10.61
C GLU A 171 13.64 -9.39 -10.62
N ALA A 172 13.77 -8.37 -9.76
CA ALA A 172 15.03 -7.65 -9.53
C ALA A 172 16.08 -8.46 -8.75
N GLY A 173 15.71 -9.61 -8.16
CA GLY A 173 16.58 -10.42 -7.30
C GLY A 173 16.79 -9.84 -5.90
N VAL A 174 15.81 -9.07 -5.39
CA VAL A 174 15.85 -8.44 -4.06
C VAL A 174 14.84 -9.14 -3.15
N ALA A 175 15.28 -9.51 -1.93
CA ALA A 175 14.39 -10.11 -0.94
C ALA A 175 13.35 -9.08 -0.46
N CYS A 176 12.19 -9.55 -0.03
CA CYS A 176 11.05 -8.71 0.31
C CYS A 176 10.46 -9.09 1.67
N CYS A 177 10.01 -8.08 2.43
CA CYS A 177 9.41 -8.27 3.75
C CYS A 177 8.05 -7.57 3.85
N GLY A 178 6.96 -8.34 3.76
CA GLY A 178 5.61 -7.81 3.91
C GLY A 178 5.34 -7.31 5.33
N LYS A 179 4.58 -6.22 5.50
CA LYS A 179 4.32 -5.61 6.82
C LYS A 179 2.97 -4.89 6.91
N HIS A 180 2.36 -4.69 8.08
CA HIS A 180 2.79 -5.12 9.41
C HIS A 180 1.77 -6.14 9.93
N PHE A 181 2.15 -7.40 10.10
CA PHE A 181 1.20 -8.42 10.55
C PHE A 181 0.79 -8.16 12.02
N PRO A 182 -0.49 -8.28 12.41
CA PRO A 182 -1.64 -8.76 11.63
C PRO A 182 -2.30 -7.74 10.69
N SER A 183 -2.25 -6.45 11.01
CA SER A 183 -2.53 -5.29 10.12
C SER A 183 -2.62 -4.04 10.99
N TYR A 184 -1.86 -2.99 10.70
CA TYR A 184 -2.01 -1.67 11.34
C TYR A 184 -3.16 -0.84 10.78
N GLY A 185 -3.91 -1.35 9.81
CA GLY A 185 -4.99 -0.61 9.16
C GLY A 185 -6.13 -0.19 10.09
N ASP A 186 -6.36 -0.94 11.17
CA ASP A 186 -7.33 -0.61 12.24
C ASP A 186 -6.64 -0.14 13.54
N ALA A 187 -5.33 0.13 13.53
CA ALA A 187 -4.64 0.57 14.74
C ALA A 187 -5.22 1.90 15.25
N GLU A 188 -5.44 1.95 16.55
CA GLU A 188 -5.84 3.13 17.31
C GLU A 188 -4.74 3.48 18.31
N PHE A 189 -4.54 4.77 18.51
CA PHE A 189 -3.58 5.33 19.45
C PHE A 189 -4.37 5.91 20.62
N ALA A 190 -4.18 5.36 21.82
CA ALA A 190 -5.05 5.64 22.97
C ALA A 190 -5.12 7.12 23.35
N ASP A 191 -4.06 7.89 23.13
CA ASP A 191 -4.00 9.33 23.36
C ASP A 191 -4.06 10.16 22.06
N GLY A 192 -4.27 9.50 20.92
CA GLY A 192 -4.26 10.12 19.59
C GLY A 192 -2.87 10.52 19.07
N THR A 193 -1.80 10.23 19.81
CA THR A 193 -0.41 10.49 19.41
C THR A 193 0.28 9.22 18.94
N GLU A 194 1.11 9.32 17.91
CA GLU A 194 1.88 8.18 17.35
C GLU A 194 3.00 7.66 18.26
N PHE A 195 3.22 8.32 19.39
CA PHE A 195 4.15 7.88 20.43
C PHE A 195 3.48 6.89 21.39
N SER A 196 2.15 6.87 21.44
CA SER A 196 1.41 5.89 22.22
C SER A 196 1.34 4.55 21.50
N LEU A 197 0.95 3.55 22.28
CA LEU A 197 0.87 2.18 21.82
C LEU A 197 -0.27 1.98 20.83
N PRO A 198 0.02 1.48 19.62
CA PRO A 198 -1.05 1.08 18.71
C PRO A 198 -1.77 -0.14 19.30
N SER A 199 -3.08 0.00 19.49
CA SER A 199 -3.98 -1.09 19.85
C SER A 199 -4.95 -1.36 18.71
N ILE A 200 -5.25 -2.63 18.45
CA ILE A 200 -6.22 -3.04 17.44
C ILE A 200 -7.37 -3.75 18.15
N ASP A 201 -8.57 -3.17 18.08
CA ASP A 201 -9.80 -3.83 18.54
C ASP A 201 -10.50 -4.50 17.36
N THR A 202 -10.66 -5.83 17.43
CA THR A 202 -11.17 -6.62 16.30
C THR A 202 -11.70 -7.99 16.74
N THR A 203 -12.13 -8.79 15.78
CA THR A 203 -12.51 -10.19 15.94
C THR A 203 -11.69 -11.08 15.00
N MET A 204 -11.59 -12.37 15.31
CA MET A 204 -10.96 -13.34 14.40
C MET A 204 -11.65 -13.41 13.03
N GLU A 205 -12.96 -13.16 12.98
CA GLU A 205 -13.71 -13.15 11.72
C GLU A 205 -13.30 -11.97 10.84
N GLU A 206 -13.16 -10.78 11.42
CA GLU A 206 -12.67 -9.58 10.72
C GLU A 206 -11.23 -9.76 10.25
N LEU A 207 -10.35 -10.30 11.11
CA LEU A 207 -8.97 -10.59 10.73
C LEU A 207 -8.93 -11.54 9.52
N ARG A 208 -9.71 -12.63 9.53
CA ARG A 208 -9.73 -13.61 8.44
C ARG A 208 -10.36 -13.07 7.15
N SER A 209 -11.42 -12.28 7.26
CA SER A 209 -12.17 -11.76 6.12
C SER A 209 -11.60 -10.46 5.54
N ARG A 210 -10.60 -9.86 6.19
CA ARG A 210 -10.00 -8.60 5.77
C ARG A 210 -8.48 -8.60 5.91
N ALA A 211 -7.97 -8.49 7.15
CA ALA A 211 -6.55 -8.24 7.41
C ALA A 211 -5.62 -9.34 6.88
N PHE A 212 -5.99 -10.62 7.05
CA PHE A 212 -5.17 -11.76 6.65
C PHE A 212 -5.15 -12.01 5.14
N ILE A 213 -6.08 -11.44 4.37
CA ILE A 213 -6.21 -11.75 2.94
C ILE A 213 -4.93 -11.43 2.17
N PRO A 214 -4.35 -10.20 2.25
CA PRO A 214 -3.10 -9.89 1.55
C PRO A 214 -1.91 -10.71 2.04
N PHE A 215 -1.78 -10.92 3.35
CA PHE A 215 -0.67 -11.70 3.94
C PHE A 215 -0.70 -13.16 3.47
N ARG A 216 -1.87 -13.81 3.50
CA ARG A 216 -2.05 -15.19 3.02
C ARG A 216 -1.73 -15.34 1.55
N ALA A 217 -2.21 -14.42 0.73
CA ALA A 217 -1.95 -14.45 -0.70
C ALA A 217 -0.45 -14.28 -1.00
N CYS A 218 0.20 -13.30 -0.37
CA CYS A 218 1.64 -13.07 -0.54
C CYS A 218 2.47 -14.25 -0.03
N ALA A 219 2.09 -14.86 1.10
CA ALA A 219 2.72 -16.08 1.60
C ALA A 219 2.66 -17.23 0.55
N GLN A 220 1.50 -17.45 -0.06
CA GLN A 220 1.30 -18.50 -1.08
C GLN A 220 2.09 -18.27 -2.38
N VAL A 221 2.35 -17.02 -2.75
CA VAL A 221 3.23 -16.69 -3.91
C VAL A 221 4.71 -16.55 -3.52
N GLY A 222 5.05 -16.95 -2.29
CA GLY A 222 6.41 -17.15 -1.81
C GLY A 222 7.09 -15.89 -1.28
N LEU A 223 6.37 -14.97 -0.63
CA LEU A 223 6.97 -13.85 0.10
C LEU A 223 8.14 -14.33 0.98
N ASP A 224 9.27 -13.61 0.97
CA ASP A 224 10.49 -14.08 1.66
C ASP A 224 10.42 -13.88 3.16
N ALA A 225 9.92 -12.71 3.60
CA ALA A 225 9.80 -12.36 5.02
C ALA A 225 8.48 -11.65 5.36
N ILE A 226 8.07 -11.71 6.62
CA ILE A 226 6.96 -10.89 7.18
C ILE A 226 7.42 -10.24 8.48
N LEU A 227 7.18 -8.93 8.60
CA LEU A 227 7.36 -8.17 9.84
C LEU A 227 6.07 -8.20 10.64
N VAL A 228 6.19 -8.61 11.91
CA VAL A 228 5.08 -8.60 12.89
C VAL A 228 5.17 -7.32 13.70
N GLY A 229 4.08 -6.56 13.75
CA GLY A 229 4.05 -5.25 14.40
C GLY A 229 4.12 -5.31 15.93
N GLY A 230 4.58 -4.23 16.54
CA GLY A 230 4.56 -4.00 17.99
C GLY A 230 3.24 -3.38 18.48
N CYS A 231 2.10 -3.98 18.15
CA CYS A 231 0.78 -3.53 18.63
C CYS A 231 0.15 -4.53 19.61
N THR A 232 -0.73 -4.05 20.49
CA THR A 232 -1.64 -4.92 21.22
C THR A 232 -2.84 -5.28 20.36
N LEU A 233 -3.33 -6.51 20.47
CA LEU A 233 -4.50 -6.98 19.73
C LEU A 233 -5.58 -7.41 20.73
N ASN A 234 -6.71 -6.71 20.74
CA ASN A 234 -7.89 -7.06 21.50
C ASN A 234 -8.84 -7.85 20.59
N ILE A 235 -8.99 -9.14 20.89
CA ILE A 235 -9.87 -10.03 20.14
C ILE A 235 -11.07 -10.38 21.01
N ALA A 236 -12.23 -9.84 20.68
CA ALA A 236 -13.48 -10.10 21.40
C ALA A 236 -13.36 -9.94 22.93
N GLY A 237 -12.68 -8.87 23.37
CA GLY A 237 -12.48 -8.53 24.79
C GLY A 237 -11.28 -9.21 25.45
N LYS A 238 -10.53 -10.06 24.74
CA LYS A 238 -9.28 -10.64 25.22
C LYS A 238 -8.09 -9.92 24.58
N THR A 239 -7.37 -9.17 25.38
CA THR A 239 -6.16 -8.47 24.97
C THR A 239 -4.96 -9.42 25.02
N THR A 240 -4.25 -9.52 23.89
CA THR A 240 -2.94 -10.15 23.76
C THR A 240 -1.84 -9.22 24.30
N ASP A 241 -0.63 -9.74 24.45
CA ASP A 241 0.54 -8.86 24.61
C ASP A 241 0.85 -8.18 23.26
N TYR A 242 2.06 -7.68 23.05
CA TYR A 242 2.49 -7.20 21.75
C TYR A 242 2.53 -8.34 20.72
N ALA A 243 1.93 -8.10 19.56
CA ALA A 243 1.82 -9.08 18.48
C ALA A 243 3.16 -9.74 18.12
N CYS A 244 4.25 -8.98 18.06
CA CYS A 244 5.60 -9.50 17.74
C CYS A 244 6.25 -10.40 18.81
N VAL A 245 5.70 -10.45 20.03
CA VAL A 245 6.19 -11.30 21.14
C VAL A 245 5.10 -12.24 21.68
N ASP A 246 3.94 -12.27 21.03
CA ASP A 246 2.83 -13.16 21.39
C ASP A 246 2.82 -14.40 20.48
N ARG A 247 3.03 -15.57 21.09
CA ARG A 247 3.03 -16.87 20.41
C ARG A 247 1.70 -17.17 19.72
N HIS A 248 0.57 -16.70 20.25
CA HIS A 248 -0.73 -16.90 19.63
C HIS A 248 -0.81 -16.16 18.28
N VAL A 249 -0.24 -14.96 18.19
CA VAL A 249 -0.20 -14.17 16.96
C VAL A 249 0.84 -14.73 15.98
N VAL A 250 2.09 -14.90 16.43
CA VAL A 250 3.20 -15.32 15.55
C VAL A 250 3.06 -16.79 15.14
N SER A 251 3.05 -17.72 16.09
CA SER A 251 2.94 -19.15 15.77
C SER A 251 1.50 -19.57 15.43
N GLY A 252 0.50 -19.05 16.15
CA GLY A 252 -0.89 -19.46 15.95
C GLY A 252 -1.48 -18.90 14.65
N MET A 253 -1.47 -17.57 14.51
CA MET A 253 -2.11 -16.91 13.35
C MET A 253 -1.19 -16.86 12.13
N LEU A 254 0.05 -16.41 12.25
CA LEU A 254 0.91 -16.23 11.08
C LEU A 254 1.46 -17.56 10.53
N ARG A 255 2.08 -18.40 11.37
CA ARG A 255 2.52 -19.75 10.95
C ARG A 255 1.33 -20.68 10.72
N GLY A 256 0.42 -20.79 11.69
CA GLY A 256 -0.70 -21.73 11.63
C GLY A 256 -1.78 -21.35 10.62
N GLU A 257 -2.51 -20.26 10.86
CA GLU A 257 -3.66 -19.90 10.02
C GLU A 257 -3.27 -19.33 8.65
N CYS A 258 -2.23 -18.49 8.60
CA CYS A 258 -1.77 -17.89 7.35
C CYS A 258 -0.83 -18.78 6.54
N GLN A 259 -0.35 -19.89 7.14
CA GLN A 259 0.53 -20.87 6.51
C GLN A 259 1.79 -20.23 5.90
N PHE A 260 2.34 -19.23 6.59
CA PHE A 260 3.56 -18.58 6.16
C PHE A 260 4.76 -19.42 6.59
N GLU A 261 5.64 -19.77 5.65
CA GLU A 261 6.84 -20.60 5.89
C GLU A 261 8.17 -19.83 5.73
N GLY A 262 8.12 -18.56 5.30
CA GLY A 262 9.30 -17.70 5.13
C GLY A 262 9.89 -17.20 6.46
N VAL A 263 10.72 -16.16 6.42
CA VAL A 263 11.35 -15.57 7.62
C VAL A 263 10.35 -14.65 8.35
N ILE A 264 10.13 -14.86 9.64
CA ILE A 264 9.35 -13.92 10.47
C ILE A 264 10.31 -13.00 11.20
N ILE A 265 10.08 -11.70 11.10
CA ILE A 265 10.87 -10.69 11.80
C ILE A 265 10.01 -9.96 12.83
N SER A 266 10.59 -9.64 13.99
CA SER A 266 9.92 -8.87 15.03
C SER A 266 9.82 -7.39 14.64
N GLU A 267 8.99 -6.63 15.36
CA GLU A 267 9.17 -5.18 15.45
C GLU A 267 10.48 -4.86 16.19
N CYS A 268 10.96 -3.64 16.07
CA CYS A 268 12.11 -3.16 16.81
C CYS A 268 11.89 -3.25 18.33
N MET A 269 12.69 -4.07 19.03
CA MET A 269 12.63 -4.19 20.50
C MET A 269 12.98 -2.89 21.22
N ALA A 270 13.67 -1.97 20.53
CA ALA A 270 13.99 -0.65 21.04
C ALA A 270 12.94 0.42 20.68
N MET A 271 11.79 0.02 20.15
CA MET A 271 10.61 0.89 20.14
C MET A 271 10.26 1.25 21.58
N GLU A 272 9.98 2.54 21.84
CA GLU A 272 9.81 3.11 23.18
C GLU A 272 8.96 2.25 24.11
N ALA A 273 7.77 1.84 23.67
CA ALA A 273 6.89 1.06 24.51
C ALA A 273 7.36 -0.38 24.76
N LEU A 274 7.89 -1.07 23.75
CA LEU A 274 8.48 -2.41 23.93
C LEU A 274 9.70 -2.34 24.87
N PHE A 275 10.52 -1.30 24.70
CA PHE A 275 11.70 -1.06 25.53
C PHE A 275 11.32 -0.84 26.99
N HIS A 276 10.28 -0.05 27.26
CA HIS A 276 9.86 0.28 28.62
C HIS A 276 9.05 -0.83 29.30
N GLU A 277 8.16 -1.52 28.57
CA GLU A 277 7.25 -2.50 29.17
C GLU A 277 7.80 -3.92 29.17
N VAL A 278 8.58 -4.29 28.14
CA VAL A 278 9.14 -5.64 27.99
C VAL A 278 10.65 -5.65 28.25
N GLY A 279 11.38 -4.66 27.75
CA GLY A 279 12.84 -4.60 27.81
C GLY A 279 13.52 -5.45 26.73
N ILE A 280 14.79 -5.14 26.40
CA ILE A 280 15.48 -5.73 25.25
C ILE A 280 15.75 -7.22 25.43
N SER A 281 16.35 -7.63 26.56
CA SER A 281 16.66 -9.06 26.79
C SER A 281 15.39 -9.91 26.76
N GLN A 282 14.37 -9.54 27.53
CA GLN A 282 13.12 -10.31 27.59
C GLN A 282 12.36 -10.25 26.26
N GLY A 283 12.31 -9.09 25.61
CA GLY A 283 11.69 -8.94 24.29
C GLY A 283 12.33 -9.87 23.25
N THR A 284 13.66 -9.96 23.25
CA THR A 284 14.42 -10.86 22.36
C THR A 284 14.04 -12.32 22.58
N ILE A 285 14.07 -12.80 23.83
CA ILE A 285 13.71 -14.18 24.19
C ILE A 285 12.25 -14.49 23.83
N ARG A 286 11.34 -13.55 24.11
CA ARG A 286 9.92 -13.72 23.85
C ARG A 286 9.60 -13.71 22.35
N ALA A 287 10.23 -12.85 21.55
CA ALA A 287 10.08 -12.83 20.10
C ALA A 287 10.50 -14.18 19.48
N VAL A 288 11.68 -14.67 19.85
CA VAL A 288 12.17 -15.99 19.37
C VAL A 288 11.23 -17.11 19.81
N THR A 289 10.80 -17.11 21.08
CA THR A 289 9.89 -18.14 21.61
C THR A 289 8.49 -18.06 20.98
N ALA A 290 8.05 -16.87 20.56
CA ALA A 290 6.81 -16.67 19.82
C ALA A 290 6.90 -17.24 18.39
N GLY A 291 8.10 -17.36 17.83
CA GLY A 291 8.38 -17.92 16.51
C GLY A 291 8.98 -16.93 15.51
N CYS A 292 9.47 -15.76 15.95
CA CYS A 292 10.27 -14.87 15.11
C CYS A 292 11.64 -15.50 14.85
N ASP A 293 12.06 -15.49 13.58
CA ASP A 293 13.37 -16.00 13.16
C ASP A 293 14.45 -14.90 13.23
N VAL A 294 14.09 -13.62 13.09
CA VAL A 294 15.01 -12.48 13.21
C VAL A 294 14.47 -11.45 14.21
N VAL A 295 15.32 -10.99 15.11
CA VAL A 295 15.02 -9.92 16.06
C VAL A 295 15.58 -8.59 15.57
N VAL A 296 14.74 -7.56 15.59
CA VAL A 296 15.10 -6.21 15.15
C VAL A 296 15.49 -5.35 16.33
N ILE A 297 16.68 -4.73 16.29
CA ILE A 297 17.16 -3.76 17.30
C ILE A 297 17.82 -2.57 16.59
N CYS A 298 17.03 -1.53 16.30
CA CYS A 298 17.46 -0.36 15.54
C CYS A 298 18.20 0.73 16.36
N SER A 299 18.40 0.51 17.66
CA SER A 299 18.90 1.50 18.62
C SER A 299 20.42 1.41 18.87
N SER A 300 20.87 1.86 20.04
CA SER A 300 22.29 1.96 20.41
C SER A 300 22.98 0.60 20.44
N TYR A 301 24.28 0.62 20.18
CA TYR A 301 25.22 -0.49 20.33
C TYR A 301 24.98 -1.34 21.61
N ARG A 302 24.78 -0.68 22.76
CA ARG A 302 24.55 -1.37 24.05
C ARG A 302 23.31 -2.27 24.05
N ALA A 303 22.21 -1.80 23.46
CA ALA A 303 20.97 -2.58 23.37
C ALA A 303 21.13 -3.77 22.41
N GLN A 304 21.92 -3.60 21.34
CA GLN A 304 22.18 -4.67 20.38
C GLN A 304 22.99 -5.80 21.03
N LEU A 305 24.05 -5.46 21.78
CA LEU A 305 24.78 -6.42 22.59
C LEU A 305 23.89 -7.11 23.62
N GLU A 306 23.06 -6.34 24.35
CA GLU A 306 22.15 -6.88 25.36
C GLU A 306 21.20 -7.95 24.78
N GLY A 307 20.69 -7.75 23.57
CA GLY A 307 19.86 -8.74 22.88
C GLY A 307 20.64 -9.99 22.49
N ILE A 308 21.83 -9.82 21.92
CA ILE A 308 22.71 -10.94 21.50
C ILE A 308 23.13 -11.78 22.72
N ASP A 309 23.55 -11.13 23.79
CA ASP A 309 23.97 -11.78 25.04
C ASP A 309 22.80 -12.51 25.71
N ALA A 310 21.61 -11.92 25.71
CA ALA A 310 20.42 -12.58 26.24
C ALA A 310 20.14 -13.90 25.52
N LEU A 311 20.19 -13.91 24.18
CA LEU A 311 19.97 -15.12 23.40
C LEU A 311 21.08 -16.16 23.63
N LYS A 312 22.33 -15.70 23.78
CA LYS A 312 23.47 -16.56 24.15
C LYS A 312 23.25 -17.26 25.48
N ILE A 313 22.84 -16.52 26.51
CA ILE A 313 22.53 -17.06 27.85
C ILE A 313 21.40 -18.08 27.77
N ALA A 314 20.30 -17.74 27.08
CA ALA A 314 19.11 -18.60 26.98
C ALA A 314 19.38 -19.92 26.24
N VAL A 315 20.36 -19.97 25.34
CA VAL A 315 20.78 -21.23 24.70
C VAL A 315 21.68 -22.03 25.64
N GLN A 316 22.61 -21.36 26.34
CA GLN A 316 23.54 -22.01 27.26
C GLN A 316 22.83 -22.65 28.46
N ASP A 317 21.79 -22.00 28.99
CA ASP A 317 20.97 -22.54 30.08
C ASP A 317 19.80 -23.44 29.61
N SER A 318 19.67 -23.63 28.28
CA SER A 318 18.61 -24.41 27.62
C SER A 318 17.18 -23.86 27.78
N SER A 319 17.01 -22.59 28.15
CA SER A 319 15.70 -21.91 28.11
C SER A 319 15.14 -21.82 26.68
N ILE A 320 16.03 -21.68 25.68
CA ILE A 320 15.70 -21.81 24.25
C ILE A 320 16.48 -23.00 23.67
N PRO A 321 15.79 -24.04 23.21
CA PRO A 321 16.41 -25.13 22.48
C PRO A 321 17.18 -24.64 21.24
N LEU A 322 18.42 -25.10 21.08
CA LEU A 322 19.31 -24.68 19.99
C LEU A 322 18.76 -25.03 18.59
N ASP A 323 17.99 -26.11 18.46
CA ASP A 323 17.36 -26.54 17.20
C ASP A 323 16.38 -25.51 16.66
N ILE A 324 15.70 -24.75 17.52
CA ILE A 324 14.82 -23.63 17.12
C ILE A 324 15.65 -22.55 16.40
N LEU A 325 16.83 -22.22 16.93
CA LEU A 325 17.71 -21.22 16.33
C LEU A 325 18.38 -21.71 15.06
N LEU A 326 18.75 -22.98 14.99
CA LEU A 326 19.27 -23.61 13.77
C LEU A 326 18.23 -23.62 12.65
N ALA A 327 16.96 -23.91 12.97
CA ALA A 327 15.87 -23.85 12.00
C ALA A 327 15.64 -22.41 11.50
N SER A 328 15.68 -21.42 12.39
CA SER A 328 15.57 -20.00 12.05
C SER A 328 16.73 -19.56 11.16
N SER A 329 17.96 -19.92 11.54
CA SER A 329 19.19 -19.63 10.80
C SER A 329 19.16 -20.27 9.40
N ALA A 330 18.66 -21.50 9.27
CA ALA A 330 18.50 -22.15 7.97
C ALA A 330 17.57 -21.38 7.02
N LYS A 331 16.45 -20.83 7.53
CA LYS A 331 15.54 -20.00 6.72
C LYS A 331 16.21 -18.69 6.29
N VAL A 332 16.89 -18.01 7.22
CA VAL A 332 17.60 -16.75 6.93
C VAL A 332 18.72 -16.99 5.90
N ASN A 333 19.48 -18.08 6.05
CA ASN A 333 20.53 -18.46 5.10
C ASN A 333 19.94 -18.80 3.73
N ALA A 334 18.83 -19.55 3.67
CA ALA A 334 18.15 -19.83 2.41
C ALA A 334 17.62 -18.54 1.74
N MET A 335 17.23 -17.53 2.51
CA MET A 335 16.88 -16.22 1.97
C MET A 335 18.10 -15.48 1.40
N LYS A 336 19.23 -15.46 2.14
CA LYS A 336 20.51 -14.90 1.67
C LYS A 336 20.98 -15.54 0.36
N ASP A 337 20.95 -16.88 0.29
CA ASP A 337 21.40 -17.66 -0.87
C ASP A 337 20.57 -17.36 -2.14
N ARG A 338 19.36 -16.81 -2.01
CA ARG A 338 18.51 -16.41 -3.15
C ARG A 338 18.77 -14.98 -3.63
N CYS A 339 19.12 -14.05 -2.75
CA CYS A 339 19.17 -12.62 -3.10
C CYS A 339 20.59 -12.04 -3.18
N THR A 340 21.63 -12.74 -2.71
CA THR A 340 22.98 -12.19 -2.70
C THR A 340 24.07 -13.26 -2.76
N SER A 341 25.25 -12.86 -3.23
CA SER A 341 26.49 -13.66 -3.24
C SER A 341 27.68 -12.73 -3.00
N TRP A 342 28.83 -13.28 -2.59
CA TRP A 342 30.03 -12.45 -2.36
C TRP A 342 30.48 -11.68 -3.61
N GLU A 343 30.37 -12.29 -4.79
CA GLU A 343 30.66 -11.63 -6.07
C GLU A 343 29.80 -10.37 -6.25
N GLN A 344 28.50 -10.46 -5.96
CA GLN A 344 27.56 -9.34 -6.11
C GLN A 344 27.72 -8.31 -4.99
N ALA A 345 27.86 -8.77 -3.74
CA ALA A 345 27.90 -7.93 -2.55
C ALA A 345 29.15 -7.03 -2.49
N LEU A 346 30.30 -7.54 -2.95
CA LEU A 346 31.56 -6.79 -2.94
C LEU A 346 31.69 -5.84 -4.16
N ASN A 347 30.87 -6.04 -5.19
CA ASN A 347 30.93 -5.29 -6.45
C ASN A 347 29.55 -4.71 -6.83
N PRO A 348 28.96 -3.83 -6.01
CA PRO A 348 27.73 -3.15 -6.39
C PRO A 348 27.98 -2.29 -7.66
N PRO A 349 27.05 -2.28 -8.64
CA PRO A 349 27.20 -1.50 -9.88
C PRO A 349 27.45 0.01 -9.68
N GLY A 350 26.93 0.59 -8.60
CA GLY A 350 27.11 1.99 -8.22
C GLY A 350 26.43 3.00 -9.15
N ALA A 351 26.82 4.27 -9.02
CA ALA A 351 26.12 5.40 -9.64
C ALA A 351 26.17 5.44 -11.17
N GLY A 352 27.19 4.85 -11.79
CA GLY A 352 27.26 4.79 -13.26
C GLY A 352 26.04 4.10 -13.86
N ARG A 353 25.64 2.95 -13.29
CA ARG A 353 24.45 2.21 -13.71
C ARG A 353 23.15 2.92 -13.31
N LEU A 354 23.12 3.57 -12.15
CA LEU A 354 21.94 4.30 -11.69
C LEU A 354 21.52 5.41 -12.65
N ALA A 355 22.47 6.18 -13.17
CA ALA A 355 22.16 7.28 -14.08
C ALA A 355 21.48 6.80 -15.37
N ASP A 356 21.77 5.59 -15.84
CA ASP A 356 21.14 5.01 -17.01
C ASP A 356 19.77 4.42 -16.67
N LEU A 357 19.67 3.66 -15.56
CA LEU A 357 18.39 3.14 -15.05
C LEU A 357 17.39 4.26 -14.78
N HIS A 358 17.83 5.36 -14.18
CA HIS A 358 16.97 6.51 -13.89
C HIS A 358 16.34 7.06 -15.16
N LYS A 359 17.12 7.21 -16.25
CA LYS A 359 16.60 7.66 -17.55
C LYS A 359 15.59 6.67 -18.13
N GLU A 360 15.83 5.37 -17.96
CA GLU A 360 14.94 4.30 -18.42
C GLU A 360 13.62 4.26 -17.65
N HIS A 361 13.65 4.52 -16.34
CA HIS A 361 12.49 4.44 -15.46
C HIS A 361 11.69 5.74 -15.36
N LEU A 362 12.29 6.89 -15.70
CA LEU A 362 11.62 8.20 -15.60
C LEU A 362 10.28 8.27 -16.37
N PRO A 363 10.13 7.73 -17.61
CA PRO A 363 8.85 7.72 -18.30
C PRO A 363 7.74 6.95 -17.55
N LEU A 364 8.11 5.85 -16.88
CA LEU A 364 7.17 5.08 -16.07
C LEU A 364 6.75 5.86 -14.82
N SER A 365 7.70 6.53 -14.16
CA SER A 365 7.41 7.43 -13.04
C SER A 365 6.46 8.54 -13.45
N ASP A 366 6.73 9.21 -14.58
CA ASP A 366 5.87 10.27 -15.12
C ASP A 366 4.46 9.76 -15.43
N GLN A 367 4.34 8.56 -16.00
CA GLN A 367 3.04 7.93 -16.27
C GLN A 367 2.27 7.68 -14.97
N LEU A 368 2.93 7.14 -13.94
CA LEU A 368 2.32 6.87 -12.65
C LEU A 368 1.88 8.16 -11.94
N TYR A 369 2.72 9.19 -11.90
CA TYR A 369 2.36 10.47 -11.29
C TYR A 369 1.22 11.20 -12.02
N GLN A 370 1.13 11.07 -13.34
CA GLN A 370 0.03 11.66 -14.09
C GLN A 370 -1.33 11.04 -13.73
N GLY A 371 -1.37 9.73 -13.47
CA GLY A 371 -2.59 9.03 -13.05
C GLY A 371 -2.89 9.12 -11.55
N ALA A 372 -1.89 9.47 -10.74
CA ALA A 372 -2.00 9.39 -9.29
C ALA A 372 -2.98 10.41 -8.71
N ILE A 373 -3.11 11.60 -9.30
CA ILE A 373 -3.94 12.65 -8.72
C ILE A 373 -5.42 12.29 -8.85
N SER A 374 -6.13 12.15 -7.73
CA SER A 374 -7.56 11.83 -7.75
C SER A 374 -8.44 13.07 -7.59
N LEU A 375 -9.41 13.22 -8.48
CA LEU A 375 -10.46 14.24 -8.38
C LEU A 375 -11.65 13.68 -7.61
N VAL A 376 -11.75 14.04 -6.32
CA VAL A 376 -12.86 13.61 -5.47
C VAL A 376 -14.16 14.28 -5.92
N ARG A 377 -14.14 15.61 -6.04
CA ARG A 377 -15.28 16.41 -6.52
C ARG A 377 -14.86 17.78 -7.06
N ASP A 378 -15.64 18.32 -7.98
CA ASP A 378 -15.58 19.71 -8.45
C ASP A 378 -17.00 20.20 -8.80
N SER A 379 -17.85 20.36 -7.79
CA SER A 379 -19.29 20.63 -7.99
C SER A 379 -19.60 22.03 -8.50
N ALA A 380 -18.65 22.96 -8.42
CA ALA A 380 -18.80 24.36 -8.84
C ALA A 380 -17.90 24.75 -10.02
N ASP A 381 -17.28 23.78 -10.72
CA ASP A 381 -16.30 24.01 -11.80
C ASP A 381 -15.18 24.97 -11.36
N ASN A 382 -14.71 24.91 -10.10
CA ASN A 382 -13.69 25.84 -9.64
C ASN A 382 -12.35 25.60 -10.35
N LEU A 383 -12.09 24.38 -10.85
CA LEU A 383 -10.92 24.13 -11.70
C LEU A 383 -11.04 24.89 -13.03
N GLY A 384 -12.20 24.83 -13.69
CA GLY A 384 -12.46 25.63 -14.89
C GLY A 384 -12.39 27.13 -14.61
N ARG A 385 -12.91 27.59 -13.46
CA ARG A 385 -12.86 29.00 -13.05
C ARG A 385 -11.44 29.49 -12.79
N ILE A 386 -10.59 28.70 -12.14
CA ILE A 386 -9.16 29.05 -11.98
C ILE A 386 -8.47 29.14 -13.34
N ARG A 387 -8.73 28.21 -14.27
CA ARG A 387 -8.16 28.24 -15.62
C ARG A 387 -8.59 29.47 -16.41
N LYS A 388 -9.82 29.97 -16.21
CA LYS A 388 -10.28 31.23 -16.83
C LYS A 388 -9.54 32.48 -16.34
N LEU A 389 -8.84 32.40 -15.20
CA LEU A 389 -7.97 33.48 -14.71
C LEU A 389 -6.60 33.48 -15.38
N MET A 390 -6.27 32.49 -16.22
CA MET A 390 -4.96 32.43 -16.87
C MET A 390 -4.68 33.67 -17.71
N SER A 391 -3.43 34.14 -17.64
CA SER A 391 -2.96 35.35 -18.32
C SER A 391 -3.74 36.63 -17.97
N SER A 392 -4.52 36.62 -16.89
CA SER A 392 -5.16 37.80 -16.33
C SER A 392 -4.26 38.43 -15.27
N ASN A 393 -4.36 39.74 -15.07
CA ASN A 393 -3.67 40.44 -13.98
C ASN A 393 -4.35 40.22 -12.60
N LYS A 394 -5.13 39.14 -12.46
CA LYS A 394 -5.85 38.80 -11.22
C LYS A 394 -4.92 38.09 -10.24
N GLU A 395 -5.26 38.18 -8.96
CA GLU A 395 -4.48 37.58 -7.88
C GLU A 395 -5.04 36.21 -7.48
N VAL A 396 -4.18 35.23 -7.30
CA VAL A 396 -4.51 33.91 -6.74
C VAL A 396 -3.73 33.74 -5.44
N VAL A 397 -4.39 33.29 -4.38
CA VAL A 397 -3.74 33.01 -3.09
C VAL A 397 -3.55 31.51 -2.92
N LEU A 398 -2.32 31.12 -2.60
CA LEU A 398 -1.95 29.75 -2.22
C LEU A 398 -1.66 29.71 -0.72
N LEU A 399 -2.37 28.85 0.01
CA LEU A 399 -2.16 28.60 1.44
C LEU A 399 -1.59 27.20 1.63
N SER A 400 -0.40 27.09 2.22
CA SER A 400 0.22 25.80 2.58
C SER A 400 0.36 25.62 4.10
N PRO A 401 0.20 24.40 4.63
CA PRO A 401 0.35 24.17 6.06
C PRO A 401 1.84 24.16 6.44
N LEU A 402 2.14 24.56 7.67
CA LEU A 402 3.41 24.24 8.33
C LEU A 402 3.22 22.93 9.09
N ILE A 403 3.86 21.86 8.63
CA ILE A 403 3.72 20.51 9.19
C ILE A 403 5.03 20.02 9.80
N ASP A 404 4.90 19.24 10.86
CA ASP A 404 5.94 18.30 11.29
C ASP A 404 5.67 16.97 10.56
N LEU A 405 6.66 16.48 9.80
CA LEU A 405 6.52 15.28 8.97
C LEU A 405 6.27 14.03 9.81
N PHE A 406 5.43 13.11 9.32
CA PHE A 406 5.22 11.80 9.94
C PHE A 406 6.51 10.95 9.84
N PRO A 407 7.09 10.52 10.96
CA PRO A 407 8.26 9.68 10.91
C PRO A 407 7.83 8.20 10.69
N SER A 408 7.96 7.71 9.46
CA SER A 408 8.11 6.26 9.24
C SER A 408 9.30 5.72 10.03
N THR A 409 9.38 4.39 10.24
CA THR A 409 10.58 3.73 10.77
C THR A 409 11.86 4.16 10.02
N ALA A 410 11.74 4.45 8.72
CA ALA A 410 12.79 5.04 7.88
C ALA A 410 13.23 6.47 8.25
N THR A 411 12.32 7.28 8.81
CA THR A 411 12.50 8.73 9.00
C THR A 411 12.51 9.14 10.48
N ARG A 412 12.34 8.21 11.43
CA ARG A 412 12.62 8.44 12.86
C ARG A 412 14.10 8.79 13.05
N LYS A 413 14.44 10.09 13.03
CA LYS A 413 15.61 10.59 13.75
C LYS A 413 15.40 10.20 15.22
N GLY A 414 16.34 9.44 15.80
CA GLY A 414 16.23 8.99 17.19
C GLY A 414 15.93 10.17 18.12
N ALA A 415 14.94 10.01 18.98
CA ALA A 415 14.37 11.04 19.85
C ALA A 415 15.32 11.55 20.98
N LEU A 416 16.63 11.48 20.81
CA LEU A 416 17.62 11.83 21.84
C LEU A 416 18.51 13.02 21.50
N HIS A 417 18.40 13.65 20.33
CA HIS A 417 19.16 14.85 19.98
C HIS A 417 18.35 15.87 19.16
N THR A 418 17.37 16.51 19.80
CA THR A 418 16.78 17.78 19.31
C THR A 418 16.69 18.79 20.46
N SER A 419 17.81 19.07 21.11
CA SER A 419 17.94 20.22 22.02
C SER A 419 19.23 21.03 21.82
N SER A 420 19.88 20.92 20.66
CA SER A 420 21.03 21.78 20.34
C SER A 420 20.63 22.91 19.37
N ALA A 421 20.44 24.10 19.94
CA ALA A 421 20.56 25.44 19.37
C ALA A 421 20.13 25.67 17.90
N LEU A 422 18.94 26.25 17.75
CA LEU A 422 18.39 26.82 16.52
C LEU A 422 19.28 27.96 15.99
N GLY A 423 19.90 27.75 14.83
CA GLY A 423 20.51 28.82 14.01
C GLY A 423 19.48 29.57 13.16
N PRO A 424 19.82 30.73 12.58
CA PRO A 424 18.86 31.55 11.85
C PRO A 424 18.57 30.98 10.45
N SER A 425 17.29 30.91 10.09
CA SER A 425 16.71 30.56 8.77
C SER A 425 16.68 29.08 8.33
N GLN A 426 16.23 28.16 9.17
CA GLN A 426 15.74 26.86 8.67
C GLN A 426 14.22 26.94 8.43
N LEU A 427 13.80 26.72 7.18
CA LEU A 427 12.39 26.52 6.81
C LEU A 427 11.83 25.29 7.53
N ALA A 428 10.51 25.24 7.74
CA ALA A 428 9.88 24.02 8.26
C ALA A 428 10.01 22.88 7.24
N PRO A 429 10.07 21.61 7.68
CA PRO A 429 10.16 20.47 6.76
C PRO A 429 9.05 20.49 5.68
N GLY A 430 9.43 20.39 4.40
CA GLY A 430 8.52 20.41 3.26
C GLY A 430 8.10 21.80 2.77
N GLU A 431 8.42 22.87 3.51
CA GLU A 431 8.10 24.25 3.12
C GLU A 431 8.83 24.68 1.84
N ASP A 432 10.05 24.19 1.63
CA ASP A 432 10.84 24.36 0.41
C ASP A 432 10.12 23.79 -0.83
N SER A 433 9.57 22.59 -0.71
CA SER A 433 8.79 21.93 -1.76
C SER A 433 7.52 22.73 -2.10
N PHE A 434 6.85 23.29 -1.09
CA PHE A 434 5.67 24.14 -1.29
C PHE A 434 6.01 25.49 -1.94
N GLN A 435 7.13 26.11 -1.56
CA GLN A 435 7.60 27.35 -2.19
C GLN A 435 7.94 27.12 -3.68
N ALA A 436 8.66 26.04 -3.98
CA ALA A 436 8.97 25.65 -5.35
C ALA A 436 7.69 25.39 -6.17
N PHE A 437 6.69 24.73 -5.56
CA PHE A 437 5.39 24.54 -6.17
C PHE A 437 4.65 25.85 -6.43
N GLY A 438 4.63 26.77 -5.46
CA GLY A 438 4.02 28.09 -5.64
C GLY A 438 4.63 28.86 -6.82
N ALA A 439 5.95 28.86 -6.94
CA ALA A 439 6.66 29.46 -8.07
C ALA A 439 6.32 28.79 -9.41
N LEU A 440 6.28 27.45 -9.44
CA LEU A 440 5.90 26.68 -10.62
C LEU A 440 4.46 26.98 -11.06
N LEU A 441 3.53 27.00 -10.11
CA LEU A 441 2.12 27.24 -10.35
C LEU A 441 1.88 28.66 -10.88
N ALA A 442 2.56 29.66 -10.30
CA ALA A 442 2.52 31.04 -10.78
C ALA A 442 2.93 31.13 -12.26
N LYS A 443 4.01 30.43 -12.64
CA LYS A 443 4.49 30.38 -14.02
C LYS A 443 3.50 29.69 -14.96
N GLN A 444 2.89 28.58 -14.55
CA GLN A 444 1.97 27.82 -15.39
C GLN A 444 0.62 28.51 -15.58
N LEU A 445 0.09 29.14 -14.53
CA LEU A 445 -1.16 29.90 -14.61
C LEU A 445 -0.98 31.28 -15.25
N GLN A 446 0.24 31.83 -15.26
CA GLN A 446 0.53 33.20 -15.69
C GLN A 446 -0.32 34.25 -14.95
N VAL A 447 -0.40 34.11 -13.62
CA VAL A 447 -1.17 34.99 -12.72
C VAL A 447 -0.27 35.59 -11.64
N ARG A 448 -0.75 36.63 -10.95
CA ARG A 448 -0.10 37.11 -9.72
C ARG A 448 -0.43 36.17 -8.57
N LEU A 449 0.46 35.23 -8.27
CA LEU A 449 0.28 34.27 -7.18
C LEU A 449 0.94 34.77 -5.89
N THR A 450 0.16 34.88 -4.82
CA THR A 450 0.66 35.15 -3.47
C THR A 450 0.62 33.86 -2.66
N HIS A 451 1.79 33.32 -2.31
CA HIS A 451 1.93 32.13 -1.47
C HIS A 451 2.25 32.52 -0.03
N THR A 452 1.49 32.01 0.93
CA THR A 452 1.78 32.13 2.36
C THR A 452 1.49 30.82 3.08
N SER A 453 2.19 30.59 4.19
CA SER A 453 1.95 29.45 5.05
C SER A 453 0.94 29.76 6.17
N TYR A 454 0.34 28.71 6.73
CA TYR A 454 -0.52 28.79 7.92
C TYR A 454 -0.13 27.71 8.94
N SER A 455 -0.48 27.94 10.21
CA SER A 455 -0.10 27.05 11.33
C SER A 455 -1.29 26.80 12.25
N SER A 456 -1.03 26.16 13.40
CA SER A 456 -1.99 25.96 14.49
C SER A 456 -2.60 27.26 15.02
N ASN A 457 -1.98 28.42 14.77
CA ASN A 457 -2.53 29.74 15.09
C ASN A 457 -3.70 30.16 14.18
N GLY A 458 -4.06 29.35 13.19
CA GLY A 458 -5.18 29.62 12.28
C GLY A 458 -4.89 30.67 11.21
N LEU A 459 -5.96 31.25 10.65
CA LEU A 459 -5.86 32.38 9.73
C LEU A 459 -5.62 33.67 10.52
N ARG A 460 -4.58 34.41 10.14
CA ARG A 460 -4.29 35.75 10.69
C ARG A 460 -4.97 36.81 9.82
N ARG A 461 -5.13 38.02 10.35
CA ARG A 461 -5.67 39.17 9.61
C ARG A 461 -5.02 39.37 8.23
N GLN A 462 -3.71 39.18 8.12
CA GLN A 462 -3.01 39.23 6.83
C GLN A 462 -3.54 38.18 5.85
N HIS A 463 -3.78 36.95 6.31
CA HIS A 463 -4.37 35.90 5.47
C HIS A 463 -5.80 36.28 5.02
N GLU A 464 -6.60 36.87 5.91
CA GLU A 464 -7.95 37.33 5.57
C GLU A 464 -7.94 38.46 4.52
N GLU A 465 -7.02 39.42 4.64
CA GLU A 465 -6.82 40.50 3.67
C GLU A 465 -6.37 39.95 2.30
N LEU A 466 -5.48 38.95 2.29
CA LEU A 466 -5.07 38.21 1.09
C LEU A 466 -6.27 37.51 0.43
N ILE A 467 -7.02 36.73 1.21
CA ILE A 467 -8.22 36.02 0.73
C ILE A 467 -9.23 37.02 0.17
N SER A 468 -9.41 38.18 0.81
CA SER A 468 -10.36 39.22 0.41
C SER A 468 -10.10 39.78 -0.99
N ARG A 469 -8.84 40.11 -1.28
CA ARG A 469 -8.45 40.67 -2.58
C ARG A 469 -8.24 39.63 -3.69
N ALA A 470 -8.06 38.35 -3.34
CA ALA A 470 -7.83 37.30 -4.32
C ALA A 470 -9.05 37.05 -5.21
N SER A 471 -8.83 36.64 -6.45
CA SER A 471 -9.87 36.15 -7.36
C SER A 471 -10.10 34.64 -7.25
N ALA A 472 -9.13 33.90 -6.69
CA ALA A 472 -9.26 32.48 -6.34
C ALA A 472 -8.36 32.14 -5.15
N VAL A 473 -8.74 31.10 -4.40
CA VAL A 473 -7.97 30.58 -3.28
C VAL A 473 -7.69 29.10 -3.48
N ILE A 474 -6.43 28.70 -3.26
CA ILE A 474 -6.00 27.30 -3.26
C ILE A 474 -5.44 27.00 -1.88
N ILE A 475 -5.94 25.93 -1.26
CA ILE A 475 -5.50 25.48 0.07
C ILE A 475 -4.93 24.09 -0.05
N LEU A 476 -3.68 23.94 0.37
CA LEU A 476 -3.05 22.64 0.54
C LEU A 476 -3.32 22.15 1.96
N THR A 477 -3.57 20.86 2.11
CA THR A 477 -3.67 20.17 3.41
C THR A 477 -2.76 18.95 3.39
N ALA A 478 -2.27 18.53 4.54
CA ALA A 478 -1.43 17.35 4.67
C ALA A 478 -1.71 16.70 6.03
N ASP A 479 -2.27 15.50 6.00
CA ASP A 479 -2.73 14.73 7.17
C ASP A 479 -3.53 15.59 8.16
N ALA A 480 -4.58 16.27 7.67
CA ALA A 480 -5.42 17.15 8.48
C ALA A 480 -6.08 16.41 9.66
N VAL A 481 -6.25 15.08 9.55
CA VAL A 481 -6.74 14.23 10.65
C VAL A 481 -5.82 14.33 11.88
N ARG A 482 -4.50 14.27 11.68
CA ARG A 482 -3.50 14.45 12.75
C ARG A 482 -3.31 15.93 13.07
N ASN A 483 -3.38 16.77 12.05
CA ASN A 483 -3.18 18.21 12.13
C ASN A 483 -4.52 18.96 12.12
N ALA A 484 -5.36 18.71 13.14
CA ALA A 484 -6.77 19.11 13.14
C ALA A 484 -7.01 20.63 12.96
N TYR A 485 -6.00 21.48 13.25
CA TYR A 485 -6.08 22.93 13.00
C TYR A 485 -6.33 23.26 11.53
N GLN A 486 -5.90 22.40 10.59
CA GLN A 486 -6.10 22.59 9.15
C GLN A 486 -7.60 22.57 8.79
N TYR A 487 -8.43 21.85 9.56
CA TYR A 487 -9.89 21.89 9.42
C TYR A 487 -10.46 23.28 9.70
N GLY A 488 -10.01 23.90 10.79
CA GLY A 488 -10.45 25.24 11.18
C GLY A 488 -10.05 26.29 10.14
N VAL A 489 -8.80 26.23 9.67
CA VAL A 489 -8.29 27.12 8.62
C VAL A 489 -9.09 26.98 7.33
N THR A 490 -9.29 25.76 6.85
CA THR A 490 -10.00 25.50 5.59
C THR A 490 -11.46 25.94 5.68
N LYS A 491 -12.15 25.65 6.79
CA LYS A 491 -13.53 26.10 7.02
C LYS A 491 -13.63 27.63 7.05
N HIS A 492 -12.69 28.30 7.72
CA HIS A 492 -12.67 29.77 7.78
C HIS A 492 -12.42 30.37 6.38
N ALA A 493 -11.46 29.85 5.62
CA ALA A 493 -11.23 30.33 4.25
C ALA A 493 -12.44 30.08 3.32
N ASN A 494 -13.09 28.91 3.42
CA ASN A 494 -14.32 28.61 2.68
C ASN A 494 -15.44 29.60 3.02
N MET A 495 -15.60 29.92 4.31
CA MET A 495 -16.55 30.93 4.77
C MET A 495 -16.25 32.31 4.13
N GLN A 496 -15.00 32.76 4.16
CA GLN A 496 -14.58 34.03 3.55
C GLN A 496 -14.86 34.06 2.04
N CYS A 497 -14.58 32.96 1.33
CA CYS A 497 -14.85 32.84 -0.11
C CYS A 497 -16.35 32.89 -0.46
N LYS A 498 -17.23 32.43 0.44
CA LYS A 498 -18.68 32.50 0.29
C LYS A 498 -19.24 33.89 0.58
N TYR A 499 -18.71 34.58 1.60
CA TYR A 499 -19.14 35.94 1.94
C TYR A 499 -18.65 36.98 0.94
N GLN A 500 -17.42 36.84 0.45
CA GLN A 500 -16.79 37.77 -0.48
C GLN A 500 -17.00 37.27 -1.90
N LYS A 501 -18.18 37.57 -2.44
CA LYS A 501 -18.56 37.22 -3.81
C LYS A 501 -17.56 37.76 -4.83
N GLY A 502 -17.32 36.97 -5.88
CA GLY A 502 -16.53 37.38 -7.03
C GLY A 502 -17.21 38.49 -7.84
N GLU A 503 -16.49 39.02 -8.83
CA GLU A 503 -17.02 40.04 -9.77
C GLU A 503 -18.24 39.56 -10.55
N ASP A 504 -18.38 38.23 -10.69
CA ASP A 504 -19.49 37.52 -11.32
C ASP A 504 -20.71 37.33 -10.39
N GLY A 505 -20.63 37.77 -9.13
CA GLY A 505 -21.67 37.56 -8.10
C GLY A 505 -21.72 36.12 -7.56
N LEU A 506 -20.82 35.24 -8.02
CA LEU A 506 -20.70 33.86 -7.54
C LEU A 506 -19.75 33.80 -6.33
N ASP A 507 -19.76 32.67 -5.61
CA ASP A 507 -18.76 32.41 -4.57
C ASP A 507 -17.37 32.45 -5.19
N LYS A 508 -16.39 32.99 -4.46
CA LYS A 508 -14.99 32.97 -4.91
C LYS A 508 -14.52 31.51 -5.04
N PRO A 509 -13.88 31.11 -6.15
CA PRO A 509 -13.43 29.74 -6.34
C PRO A 509 -12.41 29.36 -5.27
N LEU A 510 -12.74 28.29 -4.52
CA LEU A 510 -11.86 27.66 -3.54
C LEU A 510 -11.56 26.23 -3.99
N VAL A 511 -10.28 25.90 -4.08
CA VAL A 511 -9.81 24.53 -4.35
C VAL A 511 -9.01 24.03 -3.15
N VAL A 512 -9.45 22.91 -2.56
CA VAL A 512 -8.75 22.25 -1.46
C VAL A 512 -8.04 21.02 -2.00
N ILE A 513 -6.77 20.85 -1.67
CA ILE A 513 -5.92 19.78 -2.20
C ILE A 513 -5.25 19.08 -1.02
N ALA A 514 -5.64 17.83 -0.77
CA ALA A 514 -4.95 16.97 0.17
C ALA A 514 -3.69 16.41 -0.48
N LEU A 515 -2.55 16.69 0.14
CA LEU A 515 -1.24 16.28 -0.34
C LEU A 515 -0.85 14.86 0.12
N SER A 516 -1.59 14.29 1.06
CA SER A 516 -1.35 12.95 1.58
C SER A 516 -2.66 12.18 1.64
N SER A 517 -3.39 12.25 2.74
CA SER A 517 -4.58 11.45 2.97
C SER A 517 -5.80 12.02 2.25
N PRO A 518 -6.49 11.23 1.40
CA PRO A 518 -7.75 11.68 0.81
C PRO A 518 -8.84 11.87 1.87
N HIS A 519 -8.68 11.33 3.08
CA HIS A 519 -9.65 11.43 4.16
C HIS A 519 -9.81 12.82 4.74
N ASP A 520 -8.86 13.76 4.52
CA ASP A 520 -8.91 15.10 5.08
C ASP A 520 -10.30 15.71 4.89
N PHE A 521 -10.76 15.89 3.65
CA PHE A 521 -12.08 16.43 3.36
C PHE A 521 -13.01 15.45 2.64
N LEU A 522 -12.71 14.15 2.57
CA LEU A 522 -13.51 13.18 1.79
C LEU A 522 -15.02 13.31 2.02
N ASN A 523 -15.44 13.37 3.29
CA ASN A 523 -16.85 13.43 3.71
C ASN A 523 -17.42 14.85 3.85
N ASN A 524 -16.63 15.89 3.58
CA ASN A 524 -17.05 17.27 3.76
C ASN A 524 -17.68 17.85 2.47
N GLY A 525 -19.01 17.79 2.36
CA GLY A 525 -19.73 18.33 1.21
C GLY A 525 -19.67 19.87 1.05
N ASP A 526 -19.23 20.61 2.07
CA ASP A 526 -19.16 22.09 2.01
C ASP A 526 -18.01 22.60 1.14
N VAL A 527 -16.99 21.76 0.93
CA VAL A 527 -15.86 22.02 0.04
C VAL A 527 -16.24 21.57 -1.37
N GLN A 528 -16.55 22.53 -2.24
CA GLN A 528 -17.05 22.26 -3.58
C GLN A 528 -16.02 21.58 -4.51
N THR A 529 -14.73 21.89 -4.33
CA THR A 529 -13.66 21.33 -5.16
C THR A 529 -12.56 20.75 -4.28
N TYR A 530 -12.36 19.44 -4.40
CA TYR A 530 -11.45 18.68 -3.56
C TYR A 530 -10.69 17.62 -4.37
N LEU A 531 -9.36 17.64 -4.23
CA LEU A 531 -8.39 16.78 -4.91
C LEU A 531 -7.50 16.08 -3.88
N CYS A 532 -6.91 14.94 -4.26
CA CYS A 532 -5.86 14.28 -3.49
C CYS A 532 -4.67 13.91 -4.39
N THR A 533 -3.44 14.18 -3.96
CA THR A 533 -2.21 13.81 -4.68
C THR A 533 -1.44 12.64 -4.07
N TYR A 534 -1.80 12.18 -2.87
CA TYR A 534 -1.19 11.06 -2.14
C TYR A 534 0.27 11.19 -1.71
N ASP A 535 1.01 12.16 -2.23
CA ASP A 535 2.26 12.66 -1.71
C ASP A 535 2.54 14.09 -2.22
N PHE A 536 3.54 14.74 -1.64
CA PHE A 536 4.01 16.08 -2.00
C PHE A 536 5.45 16.08 -2.54
N THR A 537 5.87 14.99 -3.18
CA THR A 537 7.17 14.94 -3.86
C THR A 537 7.21 15.93 -5.04
N PRO A 538 8.39 16.36 -5.50
CA PRO A 538 8.49 17.30 -6.62
C PRO A 538 7.77 16.85 -7.91
N PRO A 539 7.81 15.56 -8.33
CA PRO A 539 7.03 15.09 -9.48
C PRO A 539 5.51 15.17 -9.27
N SER A 540 5.02 14.86 -8.06
CA SER A 540 3.60 14.99 -7.71
C SER A 540 3.13 16.45 -7.81
N LEU A 541 3.84 17.37 -7.15
CA LEU A 541 3.52 18.80 -7.17
C LEU A 541 3.61 19.41 -8.58
N ARG A 542 4.54 18.92 -9.40
CA ARG A 542 4.65 19.31 -10.82
C ARG A 542 3.41 18.91 -11.61
N ASN A 543 2.92 17.68 -11.44
CA ASN A 543 1.70 17.21 -12.10
C ASN A 543 0.45 17.89 -11.54
N LEU A 544 0.42 18.24 -10.25
CA LEU A 544 -0.63 19.05 -9.66
C LEU A 544 -0.72 20.42 -10.30
N ALA A 545 0.42 21.10 -10.50
CA ALA A 545 0.44 22.38 -11.19
C ALA A 545 -0.11 22.24 -12.62
N ARG A 546 0.30 21.18 -13.34
CA ARG A 546 -0.17 20.88 -14.70
C ARG A 546 -1.69 20.68 -14.74
N LEU A 547 -2.26 20.01 -13.75
CA LEU A 547 -3.70 19.78 -13.61
C LEU A 547 -4.45 21.09 -13.37
N LEU A 548 -3.98 21.92 -12.43
CA LEU A 548 -4.58 23.21 -12.11
C LEU A 548 -4.55 24.15 -13.32
N ALA A 549 -3.46 24.13 -14.09
CA ALA A 549 -3.32 24.89 -15.35
C ALA A 549 -4.08 24.27 -16.54
N GLY A 550 -4.66 23.07 -16.41
CA GLY A 550 -5.43 22.41 -17.47
C GLY A 550 -4.60 21.69 -18.54
N SER A 551 -3.29 21.57 -18.35
CA SER A 551 -2.38 20.78 -19.21
C SER A 551 -2.34 19.28 -18.87
N LEU A 552 -3.00 18.90 -17.77
CA LEU A 552 -3.26 17.52 -17.36
C LEU A 552 -4.74 17.41 -16.99
N SER A 553 -5.33 16.25 -17.23
CA SER A 553 -6.68 15.89 -16.80
C SER A 553 -6.61 14.60 -16.00
N THR A 554 -7.41 14.49 -14.95
CA THR A 554 -7.55 13.24 -14.19
C THR A 554 -9.01 12.86 -14.05
N THR A 555 -9.26 11.56 -14.14
CA THR A 555 -10.52 10.91 -13.79
C THR A 555 -10.34 9.85 -12.70
N SER A 556 -9.13 9.72 -12.15
CA SER A 556 -8.89 8.73 -11.10
C SER A 556 -9.62 9.13 -9.81
N LYS A 557 -10.08 8.12 -9.10
CA LYS A 557 -10.76 8.24 -7.80
C LYS A 557 -9.88 7.59 -6.74
N PRO A 558 -9.99 8.02 -5.47
CA PRO A 558 -9.28 7.36 -4.40
C PRO A 558 -9.63 5.88 -4.32
N PRO A 559 -8.64 4.99 -4.07
CA PRO A 559 -8.86 3.56 -3.91
C PRO A 559 -9.45 3.25 -2.52
N LEU A 560 -10.54 3.95 -2.19
CA LEU A 560 -11.28 3.85 -0.94
C LEU A 560 -12.74 3.51 -1.23
N ALA A 561 -13.31 2.61 -0.44
CA ALA A 561 -14.69 2.17 -0.57
C ALA A 561 -15.69 3.34 -0.52
N LEU A 562 -15.44 4.32 0.35
CA LEU A 562 -16.30 5.48 0.50
C LEU A 562 -16.28 6.42 -0.72
N ALA A 563 -15.12 6.56 -1.36
CA ALA A 563 -14.99 7.35 -2.58
C ALA A 563 -15.70 6.68 -3.78
N ARG A 564 -15.77 5.35 -3.80
CA ARG A 564 -16.53 4.59 -4.82
C ARG A 564 -18.06 4.69 -4.62
N ARG A 565 -18.55 5.00 -3.41
CA ARG A 565 -19.99 5.10 -3.12
C ARG A 565 -20.64 6.41 -3.61
N THR A 566 -19.88 7.50 -3.70
CA THR A 566 -20.39 8.82 -4.11
C THR A 566 -20.82 8.91 -5.58
N ASP A 567 -20.47 7.93 -6.42
CA ASP A 567 -20.89 7.85 -7.82
C ASP A 567 -22.37 7.49 -7.98
N VAL A 568 -22.98 6.80 -7.00
CA VAL A 568 -24.38 6.36 -7.10
C VAL A 568 -25.37 7.51 -6.82
N SER A 569 -24.91 8.62 -6.22
CA SER A 569 -25.78 9.71 -5.75
C SER A 569 -25.66 11.03 -6.50
N SER A 570 -24.76 11.17 -7.49
CA SER A 570 -24.46 12.45 -8.15
C SER A 570 -25.05 12.63 -9.57
N GLU A 571 -25.76 11.65 -10.12
CA GLU A 571 -26.57 11.85 -11.33
C GLU A 571 -27.98 12.33 -10.96
N THR A 572 -28.27 13.63 -11.11
CA THR A 572 -29.66 14.14 -11.04
C THR A 572 -30.01 15.05 -12.22
N SER A 573 -30.80 14.52 -13.15
CA SER A 573 -32.07 15.14 -13.62
C SER A 573 -32.85 14.20 -14.55
N PRO A 574 -34.19 14.32 -14.60
CA PRO A 574 -35.07 13.16 -14.50
C PRO A 574 -35.53 12.64 -15.86
N ALA A 575 -35.10 11.43 -16.20
CA ALA A 575 -35.87 10.57 -17.07
C ALA A 575 -35.92 9.20 -16.40
N VAL A 576 -37.13 8.77 -16.07
CA VAL A 576 -37.44 7.47 -15.44
C VAL A 576 -36.61 6.36 -16.10
N ARG A 577 -35.55 5.92 -15.43
CA ARG A 577 -34.86 4.67 -15.70
C ARG A 577 -34.44 4.06 -14.37
N HIS A 578 -34.97 2.86 -14.14
CA HIS A 578 -34.76 2.07 -12.94
C HIS A 578 -33.26 1.74 -12.74
N PRO A 579 -32.77 1.68 -11.50
CA PRO A 579 -31.37 1.42 -11.19
C PRO A 579 -30.97 0.00 -11.61
N GLN A 580 -29.96 -0.13 -12.48
CA GLN A 580 -29.28 -1.39 -12.73
C GLN A 580 -28.12 -1.54 -11.74
N THR A 581 -28.43 -2.05 -10.56
CA THR A 581 -27.44 -2.66 -9.68
C THR A 581 -27.01 -3.99 -10.28
N THR A 582 -25.76 -4.13 -10.72
CA THR A 582 -25.23 -5.45 -11.11
C THR A 582 -24.92 -6.26 -9.85
N LEU A 583 -25.97 -6.85 -9.25
CA LEU A 583 -25.85 -7.80 -8.14
C LEU A 583 -25.09 -9.04 -8.64
N THR A 584 -24.13 -9.53 -7.86
CA THR A 584 -23.48 -10.82 -8.16
C THR A 584 -24.35 -11.95 -7.64
N TRP A 585 -24.74 -12.87 -8.51
CA TRP A 585 -25.62 -14.00 -8.18
C TRP A 585 -24.84 -15.29 -8.02
N LEU A 586 -25.27 -16.13 -7.07
CA LEU A 586 -24.77 -17.49 -6.94
C LEU A 586 -25.17 -18.30 -8.17
N VAL A 587 -24.18 -18.81 -8.89
CA VAL A 587 -24.35 -19.70 -10.04
C VAL A 587 -23.99 -21.11 -9.61
N GLU A 588 -24.96 -22.01 -9.73
CA GLU A 588 -24.82 -23.42 -9.37
C GLU A 588 -24.77 -24.29 -10.63
N GLN A 589 -24.19 -25.47 -10.50
CA GLN A 589 -24.32 -26.51 -11.54
C GLN A 589 -25.77 -27.00 -11.60
N TYR A 590 -26.27 -27.20 -12.82
CA TYR A 590 -27.59 -27.77 -13.06
C TYR A 590 -27.67 -29.21 -12.54
N ASP A 591 -28.69 -29.50 -11.75
CA ASP A 591 -29.04 -30.84 -11.29
C ASP A 591 -30.40 -31.22 -11.86
N ASP A 592 -30.46 -32.34 -12.57
CA ASP A 592 -31.67 -32.75 -13.30
C ASP A 592 -32.85 -33.12 -12.38
N ALA A 593 -32.59 -33.78 -11.24
CA ALA A 593 -33.63 -34.14 -10.29
C ALA A 593 -34.24 -32.90 -9.61
N ARG A 594 -33.42 -31.88 -9.36
CA ARG A 594 -33.79 -30.63 -8.70
C ARG A 594 -34.40 -29.60 -9.66
N ASP A 595 -33.81 -29.41 -10.84
CA ASP A 595 -33.97 -28.19 -11.64
C ASP A 595 -34.81 -28.38 -12.91
N ARG A 596 -35.05 -29.62 -13.38
CA ARG A 596 -35.73 -29.92 -14.66
C ARG A 596 -37.09 -29.22 -14.82
N VAL A 597 -37.94 -29.27 -13.79
CA VAL A 597 -39.29 -28.68 -13.87
C VAL A 597 -39.23 -27.16 -13.94
N ALA A 598 -38.37 -26.54 -13.14
CA ALA A 598 -38.21 -25.09 -13.08
C ALA A 598 -37.52 -24.53 -14.34
N LEU A 599 -36.53 -25.25 -14.88
CA LEU A 599 -35.86 -24.89 -16.13
C LEU A 599 -36.84 -24.92 -17.31
N GLY A 600 -37.71 -25.93 -17.36
CA GLY A 600 -38.78 -26.01 -18.36
C GLY A 600 -39.76 -24.83 -18.28
N LYS A 601 -40.05 -24.30 -17.07
CA LYS A 601 -40.87 -23.10 -16.90
C LYS A 601 -40.15 -21.85 -17.41
N LEU A 602 -38.87 -21.66 -17.05
CA LEU A 602 -38.06 -20.53 -17.53
C LEU A 602 -37.99 -20.51 -19.06
N LEU A 603 -37.70 -21.65 -19.70
CA LEU A 603 -37.58 -21.72 -21.16
C LEU A 603 -38.89 -21.42 -21.88
N ARG A 604 -40.05 -21.83 -21.34
CA ARG A 604 -41.37 -21.46 -21.90
C ARG A 604 -41.68 -19.96 -21.75
N ASN A 605 -41.17 -19.32 -20.71
CA ASN A 605 -41.34 -17.89 -20.48
C ASN A 605 -40.41 -17.04 -21.35
N VAL A 606 -39.23 -17.57 -21.72
CA VAL A 606 -38.21 -16.84 -22.48
C VAL A 606 -38.31 -17.07 -24.00
N LEU A 607 -38.76 -18.24 -24.45
CA LEU A 607 -38.77 -18.64 -25.87
C LEU A 607 -40.18 -18.63 -26.46
N THR A 608 -40.31 -18.20 -27.73
CA THR A 608 -41.57 -18.34 -28.48
C THR A 608 -41.87 -19.81 -28.82
N LYS A 609 -43.15 -20.18 -29.03
CA LYS A 609 -43.55 -21.58 -29.36
C LYS A 609 -42.71 -22.25 -30.47
N PRO A 610 -42.38 -21.59 -31.60
CA PRO A 610 -41.53 -22.17 -32.65
C PRO A 610 -40.07 -22.38 -32.21
N GLN A 611 -39.54 -21.49 -31.37
CA GLN A 611 -38.17 -21.58 -30.83
C GLN A 611 -38.06 -22.69 -29.80
N TYR A 612 -39.03 -22.78 -28.89
CA TYR A 612 -39.07 -23.80 -27.84
C TYR A 612 -39.06 -25.23 -28.42
N SER A 613 -39.86 -25.51 -29.45
CA SER A 613 -39.90 -26.82 -30.12
C SER A 613 -38.60 -27.19 -30.83
N ARG A 614 -37.82 -26.19 -31.29
CA ARG A 614 -36.51 -26.40 -31.93
C ARG A 614 -35.38 -26.56 -30.92
N PHE A 615 -35.52 -25.97 -29.74
CA PHE A 615 -34.48 -25.93 -28.70
C PHE A 615 -34.54 -27.11 -27.72
N LEU A 616 -35.74 -27.65 -27.47
CA LEU A 616 -35.95 -28.75 -26.52
C LEU A 616 -35.05 -29.97 -26.80
N PRO A 617 -34.93 -30.47 -28.05
CA PRO A 617 -34.10 -31.64 -28.34
C PRO A 617 -32.60 -31.39 -28.11
N ILE A 618 -32.15 -30.14 -28.27
CA ILE A 618 -30.74 -29.75 -28.10
C ILE A 618 -30.37 -29.73 -26.62
N VAL A 619 -31.22 -29.13 -25.78
CA VAL A 619 -31.05 -29.09 -24.33
C VAL A 619 -31.14 -30.51 -23.75
N SER A 620 -32.11 -31.32 -24.20
CA SER A 620 -32.22 -32.71 -23.77
C SER A 620 -31.01 -33.57 -24.16
N ASN A 621 -30.41 -33.36 -25.33
CA ASN A 621 -29.19 -34.06 -25.74
C ASN A 621 -27.96 -33.66 -24.92
N VAL A 622 -27.78 -32.36 -24.62
CA VAL A 622 -26.66 -31.84 -23.81
C VAL A 622 -26.75 -32.30 -22.35
N LEU A 623 -27.97 -32.41 -21.82
CA LEU A 623 -28.23 -32.89 -20.46
C LEU A 623 -28.17 -34.42 -20.34
N GLY A 624 -28.47 -35.16 -21.43
CA GLY A 624 -28.60 -36.62 -21.40
C GLY A 624 -27.33 -37.45 -21.69
N HIS A 625 -26.29 -36.88 -22.31
CA HIS A 625 -25.13 -37.65 -22.82
C HIS A 625 -23.76 -37.26 -22.24
N SER A 626 -23.69 -36.35 -21.25
CA SER A 626 -22.41 -35.90 -20.67
C SER A 626 -22.34 -36.22 -19.17
N PRO A 627 -21.26 -36.86 -18.67
CA PRO A 627 -21.09 -37.15 -17.24
C PRO A 627 -20.98 -35.88 -16.38
N GLN A 628 -20.77 -34.71 -17.01
CA GLN A 628 -20.99 -33.39 -16.43
C GLN A 628 -21.59 -32.48 -17.52
N PRO A 629 -22.90 -32.18 -17.48
CA PRO A 629 -23.48 -31.21 -18.38
C PRO A 629 -22.91 -29.82 -18.05
N ALA A 630 -22.42 -29.09 -19.04
CA ALA A 630 -21.96 -27.71 -18.88
C ALA A 630 -23.16 -26.74 -18.86
N CYS A 631 -24.09 -27.02 -17.94
CA CYS A 631 -25.31 -26.26 -17.71
C CYS A 631 -25.26 -25.68 -16.30
N PHE A 632 -25.51 -24.38 -16.20
CA PHE A 632 -25.45 -23.63 -14.95
C PHE A 632 -26.74 -22.86 -14.73
N VAL A 633 -27.16 -22.72 -13.49
CA VAL A 633 -28.42 -22.07 -13.11
C VAL A 633 -28.22 -21.07 -11.99
N VAL A 634 -29.00 -20.00 -12.02
CA VAL A 634 -29.23 -19.10 -10.89
C VAL A 634 -30.64 -19.37 -10.38
N ARG A 635 -30.76 -19.82 -9.14
CA ARG A 635 -32.05 -20.22 -8.55
C ARG A 635 -32.28 -19.58 -7.19
N ASN A 636 -33.55 -19.46 -6.81
CA ASN A 636 -33.94 -19.27 -5.42
C ASN A 636 -33.89 -20.62 -4.71
N SER A 637 -33.04 -20.73 -3.69
CA SER A 637 -32.83 -21.98 -2.94
C SER A 637 -34.05 -22.42 -2.14
N SER A 638 -34.89 -21.49 -1.70
CA SER A 638 -36.08 -21.75 -0.89
C SER A 638 -37.31 -22.11 -1.72
N THR A 639 -37.47 -21.55 -2.92
CA THR A 639 -38.67 -21.76 -3.77
C THR A 639 -38.41 -22.67 -4.97
N GLY A 640 -37.15 -22.96 -5.29
CA GLY A 640 -36.76 -23.77 -6.46
C GLY A 640 -36.99 -23.09 -7.80
N VAL A 641 -37.33 -21.80 -7.83
CA VAL A 641 -37.51 -21.03 -9.07
C VAL A 641 -36.15 -20.69 -9.66
N ILE A 642 -35.97 -20.95 -10.96
CA ILE A 642 -34.76 -20.59 -11.71
C ILE A 642 -34.98 -19.24 -12.39
N PHE A 643 -34.09 -18.29 -12.08
CA PHE A 643 -34.11 -16.94 -12.62
C PHE A 643 -33.24 -16.79 -13.87
N GLY A 644 -32.24 -17.66 -14.02
CA GLY A 644 -31.43 -17.71 -15.24
C GLY A 644 -30.75 -19.07 -15.40
N ALA A 645 -30.49 -19.44 -16.65
CA ALA A 645 -29.79 -20.66 -17.01
C ALA A 645 -28.85 -20.41 -18.18
N ALA A 646 -27.69 -21.07 -18.17
CA ALA A 646 -26.71 -20.95 -19.24
C ALA A 646 -26.20 -22.34 -19.63
N VAL A 647 -26.16 -22.61 -20.92
CA VAL A 647 -25.71 -23.88 -21.50
C VAL A 647 -24.50 -23.60 -22.37
N ALA A 648 -23.36 -24.18 -22.00
CA ALA A 648 -22.12 -24.12 -22.77
C ALA A 648 -22.01 -25.34 -23.69
N SER A 649 -21.66 -25.11 -24.96
CA SER A 649 -21.48 -26.18 -25.95
C SER A 649 -20.13 -26.90 -25.75
N ALA A 650 -20.10 -28.23 -25.91
CA ALA A 650 -18.94 -29.07 -25.63
C ALA A 650 -17.96 -29.25 -26.81
N LYS A 651 -18.09 -28.54 -27.94
CA LYS A 651 -17.14 -28.68 -29.05
C LYS A 651 -15.90 -27.82 -28.84
N ALA A 652 -14.74 -28.46 -28.71
CA ALA A 652 -13.43 -27.82 -28.67
C ALA A 652 -13.16 -27.03 -29.97
N ALA A 653 -12.53 -25.86 -29.83
CA ALA A 653 -12.16 -24.99 -30.94
C ALA A 653 -11.17 -25.69 -31.88
N ARG A 654 -11.44 -25.66 -33.20
CA ARG A 654 -10.41 -25.97 -34.19
C ARG A 654 -9.56 -24.71 -34.45
N PRO A 655 -8.25 -24.84 -34.74
CA PRO A 655 -7.30 -23.72 -34.67
C PRO A 655 -7.47 -22.62 -35.74
N GLN A 656 -8.45 -22.70 -36.63
CA GLN A 656 -8.54 -21.83 -37.81
C GLN A 656 -9.79 -20.93 -37.88
N ASN A 657 -10.59 -20.82 -36.82
CA ASN A 657 -11.68 -19.83 -36.79
C ASN A 657 -12.08 -19.50 -35.33
N PRO A 658 -11.67 -18.35 -34.76
CA PRO A 658 -11.91 -18.04 -33.35
C PRO A 658 -13.31 -17.47 -33.04
N VAL A 659 -14.21 -17.41 -34.02
CA VAL A 659 -15.53 -16.77 -33.85
C VAL A 659 -16.66 -17.74 -34.24
N SER A 660 -17.06 -18.60 -33.29
CA SER A 660 -18.46 -19.02 -33.08
C SER A 660 -18.53 -20.08 -31.96
N GLN A 661 -18.67 -19.64 -30.71
CA GLN A 661 -19.20 -20.48 -29.63
C GLN A 661 -20.60 -19.96 -29.27
N ASP A 662 -21.64 -20.67 -29.72
CA ASP A 662 -23.02 -20.34 -29.35
C ASP A 662 -23.31 -20.82 -27.92
N ASN A 663 -22.81 -20.09 -26.93
CA ASN A 663 -23.24 -20.24 -25.54
C ASN A 663 -24.65 -19.67 -25.42
N CYS A 664 -25.59 -20.49 -24.93
CA CYS A 664 -26.99 -20.13 -24.86
C CYS A 664 -27.33 -19.67 -23.46
N LEU A 665 -27.79 -18.42 -23.32
CA LEU A 665 -28.13 -17.79 -22.05
C LEU A 665 -29.62 -17.44 -22.01
N PHE A 666 -30.29 -17.83 -20.93
CA PHE A 666 -31.69 -17.57 -20.70
C PHE A 666 -31.85 -16.89 -19.34
N VAL A 667 -32.45 -15.71 -19.31
CA VAL A 667 -32.79 -15.02 -18.07
C VAL A 667 -34.25 -14.61 -18.11
N ASP A 668 -34.92 -14.82 -16.98
CA ASP A 668 -36.30 -14.43 -16.77
C ASP A 668 -36.49 -12.96 -17.17
N PRO A 669 -37.40 -12.64 -18.11
CA PRO A 669 -37.56 -11.29 -18.64
C PRO A 669 -37.82 -10.24 -17.56
N GLU A 670 -38.52 -10.60 -16.48
CA GLU A 670 -38.81 -9.70 -15.35
C GLU A 670 -37.59 -9.43 -14.45
N ARG A 671 -36.51 -10.19 -14.65
CA ARG A 671 -35.29 -10.16 -13.82
C ARG A 671 -34.04 -9.89 -14.66
N ARG A 672 -34.17 -9.32 -15.86
CA ARG A 672 -33.02 -8.87 -16.65
C ARG A 672 -32.45 -7.57 -16.09
N GLY A 673 -31.15 -7.35 -16.28
CA GLY A 673 -30.48 -6.11 -15.86
C GLY A 673 -30.14 -6.00 -14.37
N ILE A 674 -30.32 -7.08 -13.59
CA ILE A 674 -29.96 -7.13 -12.16
C ILE A 674 -28.70 -7.99 -11.90
N GLY A 675 -27.87 -8.26 -12.91
CA GLY A 675 -26.59 -8.96 -12.75
C GLY A 675 -26.59 -10.49 -12.91
N ILE A 676 -27.75 -11.11 -13.23
CA ILE A 676 -27.87 -12.57 -13.44
C ILE A 676 -27.12 -13.02 -14.69
N GLU A 677 -27.22 -12.26 -15.78
CA GLU A 677 -26.59 -12.58 -17.07
C GLU A 677 -25.06 -12.52 -16.96
N GLU A 678 -24.55 -11.49 -16.30
CA GLU A 678 -23.14 -11.26 -16.03
C GLU A 678 -22.55 -12.36 -15.15
N SER A 679 -23.29 -12.76 -14.11
CA SER A 679 -22.88 -13.85 -13.21
C SER A 679 -22.76 -15.19 -13.94
N LEU A 680 -23.74 -15.52 -14.79
CA LEU A 680 -23.74 -16.73 -15.62
C LEU A 680 -22.63 -16.72 -16.68
N ARG A 681 -22.41 -15.59 -17.36
CA ARG A 681 -21.32 -15.44 -18.35
C ARG A 681 -19.94 -15.59 -17.70
N GLY A 682 -19.73 -14.93 -16.56
CA GLY A 682 -18.48 -15.02 -15.81
C GLY A 682 -18.19 -16.45 -15.31
N HIS A 683 -19.24 -17.19 -14.92
CA HIS A 683 -19.10 -18.59 -14.50
C HIS A 683 -18.73 -19.51 -15.69
N ILE A 684 -19.36 -19.34 -16.85
CA ILE A 684 -19.00 -20.10 -18.07
C ILE A 684 -17.55 -19.83 -18.49
N ALA A 685 -17.13 -18.57 -18.50
CA ALA A 685 -15.75 -18.20 -18.88
C ALA A 685 -14.72 -18.90 -17.99
N ARG A 686 -14.93 -18.89 -16.66
CA ARG A 686 -14.06 -19.60 -15.70
C ARG A 686 -14.07 -21.11 -15.92
N HIS A 687 -15.23 -21.71 -16.15
CA HIS A 687 -15.35 -23.15 -16.41
C HIS A 687 -14.62 -23.57 -17.70
N GLN A 688 -14.65 -22.76 -18.76
CA GLN A 688 -13.92 -23.01 -20.00
C GLN A 688 -12.40 -22.89 -19.82
N THR A 689 -11.92 -21.89 -19.06
CA THR A 689 -10.50 -21.73 -18.72
C THR A 689 -9.97 -22.94 -17.93
N LEU A 690 -10.71 -23.42 -16.94
CA LEU A 690 -10.33 -24.59 -16.12
C LEU A 690 -10.25 -25.88 -16.95
N ARG A 691 -11.16 -26.11 -17.91
CA ARG A 691 -11.08 -27.27 -18.81
C ARG A 691 -9.94 -27.20 -19.82
N THR A 692 -9.49 -26.00 -20.17
CA THR A 692 -8.33 -25.82 -21.07
C THR A 692 -7.04 -26.20 -20.35
N LEU A 693 -6.95 -25.91 -19.05
CA LEU A 693 -5.82 -26.28 -18.19
C LEU A 693 -5.77 -27.77 -17.81
N GLN A 694 -6.90 -28.48 -17.86
CA GLN A 694 -6.97 -29.93 -17.60
C GLN A 694 -6.72 -30.81 -18.84
N ASN A 695 -6.68 -30.22 -20.05
CA ASN A 695 -6.40 -30.91 -21.32
C ASN A 695 -4.99 -30.60 -21.86
N ILE A 696 -4.16 -29.93 -21.07
CA ILE A 696 -2.69 -29.78 -21.22
C ILE A 696 -2.07 -30.71 -20.18
#